data_AF-A0A955DMC8-F1
#
_entry.id   AF-A0A955DMC8-F1
#
_cell.length_a   1.000
_cell.length_b   1.000
_cell.length_c   1.000
_cell.angle_alpha   90.00
_cell.angle_beta   90.00
_cell.angle_gamma   90.00
#
_symmetry.space_group_name_H-M   'P 1'
#
loop_
_entity.id
_entity.type
_entity.pdbx_description
1 polymer ?
#
loop_
_entity_poly.entity_id
_entity_poly.type
_entity_poly.pdbx_seq_one_letter_code
_entity_poly.pdbx_strand_id
1 'polypeptide(L)'
;MSRGSCRAPAIAAPADPAFGRAASILTILAVLAAFILCAAPAQADLLPHEVVVVWNSKDATSTTIKNAYVAARPGVRTFDINRAFTTVLDLNNPPELAMTTKMITPRAYEEWIREPLAAFVETQAPETLCFATTRGIPVLITTDFSPGTGHGTENGVLASVEGALTILRVESFDSLEFSGARANPYRVKINVPFRDFVQNECIAGRFFMASRLDAGPGPGTTALDEVLAMINRSQSLVVNKFGVNVIVDDVAMGCGPMSASRAAGQMMRDAGWLVWYDGTDEFLHGPQVEMFDDPQCPCPTNCQEIGFEAFYDAYPDISHASLGRNSLVLCDATANRECVSSHYVQQLSADPAGVFASVESFNGLGLWGGSTAGQGNGLEWMSYAGGSFALLHGYGHYTADAPKLDGVLLNFYQYGMSWAEAAMSSLIKIGFVTVPIGDPLATVQVQNPDVTGDGKIDAADLDLLFSVLSGSADDILVDRHDFDRDGVVTLDDAAVILEVFGRVRPTNATFPIPIGTLKGLEADGCELYSLQSLPLLAEGDVNGDLVIDAADVALLQQAMACQCLEVDVNGDGVIDQIDIDIASNTGDPLDVDGDGVVTCMDMYEIFNNQCFSNCGNSPYDLTGDGQVNFFDFDLLAQDLVDTSGIMTLFDLDFDNNGTINCIDVGLVRDHFCDNQATGGATQGGIMQGSCYDPQYDINNDGVVDCTDEWHVEWILMTLGGQPCTDEGLGCGQCP
;
A
#
# COMPACT_ATOMS: atom_id res chain seq x y z
N MET A 1 -44.85 -50.77 33.19
CA MET A 1 -45.38 -51.30 31.91
C MET A 1 -45.07 -50.22 30.88
N SER A 2 -44.34 -50.38 29.78
CA SER A 2 -43.91 -51.51 28.96
C SER A 2 -42.50 -51.25 28.40
N ARG A 3 -41.68 -52.30 28.25
CA ARG A 3 -40.37 -52.28 27.60
C ARG A 3 -40.54 -52.23 26.07
N GLY A 4 -39.93 -51.23 25.41
CA GLY A 4 -39.74 -51.20 23.96
C GLY A 4 -38.31 -51.63 23.62
N SER A 5 -38.17 -52.66 22.78
CA SER A 5 -36.89 -53.24 22.36
C SER A 5 -36.23 -52.41 21.24
N CYS A 6 -35.01 -51.92 21.46
CA CYS A 6 -34.13 -51.48 20.38
C CYS A 6 -33.52 -52.72 19.71
N ARG A 7 -33.85 -52.95 18.43
CA ARG A 7 -33.08 -53.85 17.56
C ARG A 7 -31.87 -53.07 17.04
N ALA A 8 -30.67 -53.62 17.23
CA ALA A 8 -29.47 -53.13 16.56
C ALA A 8 -29.58 -53.37 15.04
N PRO A 9 -29.17 -52.42 14.18
CA PRO A 9 -29.07 -52.65 12.75
C PRO A 9 -27.89 -53.58 12.45
N ALA A 10 -28.05 -54.39 11.41
CA ALA A 10 -27.03 -55.32 10.93
C ALA A 10 -25.75 -54.58 10.54
N ILE A 11 -24.62 -55.10 11.00
CA ILE A 11 -23.28 -54.63 10.63
C ILE A 11 -23.09 -54.91 9.13
N ALA A 12 -23.09 -53.85 8.32
CA ALA A 12 -22.73 -53.92 6.92
C ALA A 12 -21.23 -54.21 6.78
N ALA A 13 -20.87 -55.00 5.77
CA ALA A 13 -19.50 -55.38 5.45
C ALA A 13 -18.60 -54.14 5.27
N PRO A 14 -17.30 -54.23 5.63
CA PRO A 14 -16.38 -53.10 5.54
C PRO A 14 -16.29 -52.61 4.10
N ALA A 15 -16.68 -51.35 3.88
CA ALA A 15 -16.49 -50.67 2.62
C ALA A 15 -14.99 -50.52 2.34
N ASP A 16 -14.66 -50.65 1.05
CA ASP A 16 -13.32 -50.56 0.51
C ASP A 16 -12.56 -49.33 1.06
N PRO A 17 -11.39 -49.49 1.71
CA PRO A 17 -10.62 -48.39 2.30
C PRO A 17 -10.20 -47.31 1.29
N ALA A 18 -10.24 -47.59 -0.02
CA ALA A 18 -10.02 -46.59 -1.06
C ALA A 18 -11.13 -45.53 -1.13
N PHE A 19 -12.39 -45.90 -0.91
CA PHE A 19 -13.52 -44.97 -0.95
C PHE A 19 -13.56 -44.01 0.25
N GLY A 20 -13.08 -44.46 1.42
CA GLY A 20 -13.00 -43.64 2.64
C GLY A 20 -11.97 -42.51 2.55
N ARG A 21 -10.85 -42.74 1.86
CA ARG A 21 -9.79 -41.72 1.68
C ARG A 21 -10.21 -40.60 0.72
N ALA A 22 -10.84 -40.94 -0.40
CA ALA A 22 -11.35 -39.94 -1.35
C ALA A 22 -12.45 -39.05 -0.71
N ALA A 23 -13.38 -39.64 0.04
CA ALA A 23 -14.41 -38.90 0.75
C ALA A 23 -13.83 -38.00 1.87
N SER A 24 -12.77 -38.44 2.54
CA SER A 24 -12.12 -37.65 3.59
C SER A 24 -11.35 -36.46 3.01
N ILE A 25 -10.66 -36.65 1.88
CA ILE A 25 -9.96 -35.56 1.18
C ILE A 25 -10.97 -34.54 0.64
N LEU A 26 -12.08 -34.99 0.02
CA LEU A 26 -13.13 -34.07 -0.44
C LEU A 26 -13.79 -33.32 0.73
N THR A 27 -13.98 -33.96 1.88
CA THR A 27 -14.54 -33.29 3.07
C THR A 27 -13.55 -32.26 3.62
N ILE A 28 -12.25 -32.59 3.69
CA ILE A 28 -11.21 -31.66 4.12
C ILE A 28 -11.08 -30.48 3.16
N LEU A 29 -11.10 -30.72 1.84
CA LEU A 29 -11.07 -29.67 0.83
C LEU A 29 -12.34 -28.81 0.85
N ALA A 30 -13.52 -29.39 1.07
CA ALA A 30 -14.76 -28.63 1.21
C ALA A 30 -14.79 -27.80 2.50
N VAL A 31 -14.23 -28.31 3.60
CA VAL A 31 -14.08 -27.56 4.85
C VAL A 31 -13.04 -26.45 4.69
N LEU A 32 -11.89 -26.71 4.06
CA LEU A 32 -10.88 -25.69 3.76
C LEU A 32 -11.41 -24.62 2.80
N ALA A 33 -12.09 -25.00 1.72
CA ALA A 33 -12.73 -24.07 0.80
C ALA A 33 -13.82 -23.25 1.51
N ALA A 34 -14.63 -23.86 2.38
CA ALA A 34 -15.60 -23.13 3.20
C ALA A 34 -14.93 -22.21 4.24
N PHE A 35 -13.77 -22.57 4.80
CA PHE A 35 -13.01 -21.71 5.69
C PHE A 35 -12.35 -20.54 4.95
N ILE A 36 -11.86 -20.76 3.72
CA ILE A 36 -11.26 -19.73 2.86
C ILE A 36 -12.35 -18.77 2.36
N LEU A 37 -13.52 -19.28 1.94
CA LEU A 37 -14.66 -18.46 1.49
C LEU A 37 -15.35 -17.69 2.63
N CYS A 38 -15.28 -18.17 3.88
CA CYS A 38 -15.86 -17.47 5.04
C CYS A 38 -14.95 -16.39 5.64
N ALA A 39 -13.73 -16.22 5.14
CA ALA A 39 -12.78 -15.21 5.61
C ALA A 39 -12.68 -14.00 4.65
N ALA A 40 -13.75 -13.71 3.89
CA ALA A 40 -13.83 -12.44 3.20
C ALA A 40 -13.66 -11.30 4.23
N PRO A 41 -12.76 -10.32 4.00
CA PRO A 41 -12.63 -9.18 4.89
C PRO A 41 -14.00 -8.54 5.08
N ALA A 42 -14.26 -8.00 6.27
CA ALA A 42 -15.52 -7.34 6.59
C ALA A 42 -15.70 -6.10 5.70
N GLN A 43 -16.18 -6.30 4.49
CA GLN A 43 -16.50 -5.25 3.55
C GLN A 43 -17.55 -4.36 4.20
N ALA A 44 -17.44 -3.05 4.00
CA ALA A 44 -18.39 -2.08 4.54
C ALA A 44 -19.83 -2.54 4.36
N ASP A 45 -20.52 -2.73 5.50
CA ASP A 45 -21.87 -3.29 5.54
C ASP A 45 -22.93 -2.19 5.70
N LEU A 46 -22.49 -0.93 5.82
CA LEU A 46 -23.40 0.20 5.87
C LEU A 46 -23.92 0.52 4.46
N LEU A 47 -25.22 0.35 4.26
CA LEU A 47 -25.87 0.59 2.97
C LEU A 47 -26.50 1.98 2.89
N PRO A 48 -26.63 2.57 1.68
CA PRO A 48 -27.20 3.92 1.54
C PRO A 48 -28.56 4.11 2.22
N HIS A 49 -29.48 3.15 2.09
CA HIS A 49 -30.82 3.23 2.68
C HIS A 49 -30.86 3.16 4.21
N GLU A 50 -29.73 2.86 4.85
CA GLU A 50 -29.56 2.83 6.31
C GLU A 50 -28.99 4.13 6.86
N VAL A 51 -28.67 5.08 5.96
CA VAL A 51 -28.19 6.41 6.29
C VAL A 51 -29.33 7.42 6.16
N VAL A 52 -29.55 8.19 7.21
CA VAL A 52 -30.46 9.35 7.20
C VAL A 52 -29.64 10.64 7.23
N VAL A 53 -29.76 11.44 6.17
CA VAL A 53 -29.20 12.79 6.10
C VAL A 53 -30.09 13.74 6.88
N VAL A 54 -29.59 14.25 8.01
CA VAL A 54 -30.25 15.24 8.85
C VAL A 54 -29.82 16.64 8.39
N TRP A 55 -30.77 17.42 7.89
CA TRP A 55 -30.52 18.72 7.26
C TRP A 55 -31.60 19.75 7.63
N ASN A 56 -31.39 21.01 7.26
CA ASN A 56 -32.31 22.11 7.54
C ASN A 56 -32.66 22.91 6.28
N SER A 57 -33.91 22.85 5.84
CA SER A 57 -34.41 23.64 4.70
C SER A 57 -34.45 25.14 4.93
N LYS A 58 -34.28 25.61 6.17
CA LYS A 58 -34.13 27.05 6.48
C LYS A 58 -32.69 27.55 6.34
N ASP A 59 -31.74 26.66 6.12
CA ASP A 59 -30.35 26.98 5.85
C ASP A 59 -29.99 26.56 4.40
N ALA A 60 -29.61 27.55 3.57
CA ALA A 60 -29.34 27.32 2.16
C ALA A 60 -28.10 26.43 1.96
N THR A 61 -27.08 26.59 2.80
CA THR A 61 -25.85 25.77 2.78
C THR A 61 -26.17 24.31 3.08
N SER A 62 -26.93 24.06 4.14
CA SER A 62 -27.43 22.72 4.51
C SER A 62 -28.22 22.06 3.38
N THR A 63 -29.08 22.83 2.71
CA THR A 63 -29.87 22.35 1.57
C THR A 63 -28.97 21.94 0.40
N THR A 64 -27.96 22.75 0.07
CA THR A 64 -27.00 22.46 -1.01
C THR A 64 -26.18 21.21 -0.69
N ILE A 65 -25.64 21.10 0.53
CA ILE A 65 -24.86 19.92 0.96
C ILE A 65 -25.72 18.66 0.88
N LYS A 66 -26.95 18.70 1.42
CA LYS A 66 -27.86 17.55 1.33
C LYS A 66 -28.10 17.14 -0.12
N ASN A 67 -28.35 18.09 -1.02
CA ASN A 67 -28.60 17.77 -2.43
C ASN A 67 -27.39 17.13 -3.09
N ALA A 68 -26.19 17.66 -2.85
CA ALA A 68 -24.95 17.10 -3.37
C ALA A 68 -24.71 15.68 -2.83
N TYR A 69 -24.90 15.48 -1.52
CA TYR A 69 -24.72 14.18 -0.88
C TYR A 69 -25.72 13.13 -1.37
N VAL A 70 -27.01 13.49 -1.54
CA VAL A 70 -28.03 12.59 -2.10
C VAL A 70 -27.72 12.24 -3.56
N ALA A 71 -27.16 13.18 -4.34
CA ALA A 71 -26.75 12.91 -5.71
C ALA A 71 -25.54 11.96 -5.76
N ALA A 72 -24.58 12.13 -4.85
CA ALA A 72 -23.39 11.29 -4.75
C ALA A 72 -23.71 9.88 -4.20
N ARG A 73 -24.65 9.78 -3.25
CA ARG A 73 -25.08 8.52 -2.62
C ARG A 73 -26.57 8.24 -2.86
N PRO A 74 -26.97 7.78 -4.05
CA PRO A 74 -28.35 7.40 -4.31
C PRO A 74 -28.87 6.38 -3.31
N GLY A 75 -30.09 6.57 -2.82
CA GLY A 75 -30.73 5.67 -1.86
C GLY A 75 -30.65 6.11 -0.40
N VAL A 76 -29.82 7.11 -0.06
CA VAL A 76 -29.85 7.71 1.28
C VAL A 76 -31.20 8.38 1.55
N ARG A 77 -31.66 8.28 2.80
CA ARG A 77 -32.90 8.90 3.26
C ARG A 77 -32.59 10.30 3.78
N THR A 78 -33.60 11.16 3.87
CA THR A 78 -33.40 12.55 4.34
C THR A 78 -34.43 12.94 5.37
N PHE A 79 -34.01 13.66 6.40
CA PHE A 79 -34.85 14.23 7.44
C PHE A 79 -34.60 15.74 7.54
N ASP A 80 -35.62 16.54 7.26
CA ASP A 80 -35.57 18.00 7.35
C ASP A 80 -36.05 18.48 8.71
N ILE A 81 -35.19 19.15 9.47
CA ILE A 81 -35.59 19.76 10.75
C ILE A 81 -36.56 20.93 10.54
N ASN A 82 -36.49 21.63 9.39
CA ASN A 82 -37.34 22.75 9.00
C ASN A 82 -37.49 23.85 10.08
N ARG A 83 -36.38 24.24 10.72
CA ARG A 83 -36.36 25.24 11.81
C ARG A 83 -35.46 26.42 11.46
N ALA A 84 -35.98 27.64 11.62
CA ALA A 84 -35.16 28.83 11.47
C ALA A 84 -34.28 29.00 12.72
N PHE A 85 -32.98 29.22 12.52
CA PHE A 85 -32.08 29.56 13.61
C PHE A 85 -32.02 31.06 13.82
N THR A 86 -31.92 31.49 15.07
CA THR A 86 -31.64 32.88 15.39
C THR A 86 -30.15 33.11 15.31
N THR A 87 -29.70 34.10 14.53
CA THR A 87 -28.28 34.48 14.42
C THR A 87 -27.77 35.28 15.62
N VAL A 88 -28.68 35.85 16.41
CA VAL A 88 -28.36 36.66 17.58
C VAL A 88 -28.96 35.99 18.81
N LEU A 89 -28.10 35.33 19.60
CA LEU A 89 -28.45 34.98 20.96
C LEU A 89 -28.01 36.10 21.90
N ASP A 90 -28.94 36.57 22.73
CA ASP A 90 -28.54 37.28 23.95
C ASP A 90 -27.85 36.25 24.84
N LEU A 91 -26.53 36.21 24.79
CA LEU A 91 -25.70 35.25 25.52
C LEU A 91 -25.85 35.39 27.05
N ASN A 92 -26.35 36.54 27.53
CA ASN A 92 -26.58 36.77 28.95
C ASN A 92 -27.95 36.25 29.42
N ASN A 93 -28.88 36.01 28.49
CA ASN A 93 -30.21 35.50 28.78
C ASN A 93 -30.77 34.72 27.59
N PRO A 94 -30.15 33.58 27.23
CA PRO A 94 -30.63 32.77 26.13
C PRO A 94 -32.05 32.27 26.48
N PRO A 95 -33.04 32.40 25.58
CA PRO A 95 -34.32 31.79 25.81
C PRO A 95 -34.14 30.28 25.99
N GLU A 96 -35.00 29.65 26.79
CA GLU A 96 -34.97 28.20 27.07
C GLU A 96 -34.97 27.34 25.77
N LEU A 97 -35.51 27.93 24.69
CA LEU A 97 -35.52 27.41 23.33
C LEU A 97 -34.61 28.22 22.40
N ALA A 98 -33.34 28.33 22.78
CA ALA A 98 -32.30 29.00 22.01
C ALA A 98 -31.62 28.04 21.03
N MET A 99 -31.45 28.48 19.78
CA MET A 99 -30.65 27.77 18.80
C MET A 99 -29.96 28.74 17.84
N THR A 100 -28.68 28.47 17.60
CA THR A 100 -27.88 29.04 16.52
C THR A 100 -27.44 27.91 15.59
N THR A 101 -26.81 28.25 14.47
CA THR A 101 -26.09 27.26 13.62
C THR A 101 -24.96 26.54 14.34
N LYS A 102 -24.59 26.99 15.55
CA LYS A 102 -23.43 26.53 16.33
C LYS A 102 -23.84 25.72 17.55
N MET A 103 -24.85 26.19 18.27
CA MET A 103 -25.23 25.71 19.60
C MET A 103 -26.76 25.58 19.74
N ILE A 104 -27.21 24.61 20.53
CA ILE A 104 -28.62 24.33 20.83
C ILE A 104 -28.80 24.04 22.33
N THR A 105 -29.91 24.49 22.94
CA THR A 105 -30.24 24.08 24.32
C THR A 105 -30.64 22.60 24.37
N PRO A 106 -30.48 21.90 25.50
CA PRO A 106 -30.96 20.52 25.66
C PRO A 106 -32.43 20.39 25.31
N ARG A 107 -33.26 21.30 25.82
CA ARG A 107 -34.69 21.30 25.55
C ARG A 107 -35.02 21.50 24.07
N ALA A 108 -34.34 22.42 23.38
CA ALA A 108 -34.54 22.60 21.95
C ALA A 108 -34.04 21.40 21.13
N TYR A 109 -32.96 20.75 21.55
CA TYR A 109 -32.48 19.51 20.92
C TYR A 109 -33.51 18.39 21.03
N GLU A 110 -34.03 18.17 22.23
CA GLU A 110 -35.11 17.21 22.50
C GLU A 110 -36.34 17.48 21.62
N GLU A 111 -36.88 18.70 21.70
CA GLU A 111 -38.13 19.04 21.03
C GLU A 111 -38.01 19.14 19.49
N TRP A 112 -36.87 19.62 18.96
CA TRP A 112 -36.77 19.99 17.55
C TRP A 112 -35.93 19.05 16.70
N ILE A 113 -35.05 18.26 17.30
CA ILE A 113 -34.20 17.30 16.57
C ILE A 113 -34.54 15.88 17.01
N ARG A 114 -34.31 15.56 18.29
CA ARG A 114 -34.34 14.17 18.79
C ARG A 114 -35.71 13.51 18.66
N GLU A 115 -36.75 14.07 19.27
CA GLU A 115 -38.09 13.46 19.26
C GLU A 115 -38.67 13.35 17.84
N PRO A 116 -38.63 14.40 16.99
CA PRO A 116 -39.04 14.30 15.60
C PRO A 116 -38.25 13.27 14.78
N LEU A 117 -36.93 13.19 14.95
CA LEU A 117 -36.09 12.24 14.24
C LEU A 117 -36.31 10.81 14.72
N ALA A 118 -36.47 10.59 16.03
CA ALA A 118 -36.79 9.28 16.60
C ALA A 118 -38.13 8.75 16.04
N ALA A 119 -39.15 9.60 15.99
CA ALA A 119 -40.44 9.25 15.39
C ALA A 119 -40.32 8.95 13.88
N PHE A 120 -39.50 9.71 13.14
CA PHE A 120 -39.21 9.43 11.74
C PHE A 120 -38.52 8.07 11.55
N VAL A 121 -37.48 7.77 12.33
CA VAL A 121 -36.77 6.49 12.26
C VAL A 121 -37.71 5.34 12.61
N GLU A 122 -38.56 5.48 13.62
CA GLU A 122 -39.52 4.42 13.98
C GLU A 122 -40.56 4.16 12.89
N THR A 123 -41.09 5.21 12.27
CA THR A 123 -42.27 5.09 11.39
C THR A 123 -41.92 4.99 9.91
N GLN A 124 -40.83 5.62 9.48
CA GLN A 124 -40.48 5.80 8.08
C GLN A 124 -39.16 5.12 7.73
N ALA A 125 -38.19 5.07 8.64
CA ALA A 125 -36.83 4.57 8.37
C ALA A 125 -36.30 3.59 9.45
N PRO A 126 -37.01 2.48 9.73
CA PRO A 126 -36.68 1.57 10.83
C PRO A 126 -35.32 0.87 10.69
N GLU A 127 -34.76 0.82 9.48
CA GLU A 127 -33.44 0.25 9.19
C GLU A 127 -32.27 1.21 9.45
N THR A 128 -32.53 2.45 9.88
CA THR A 128 -31.47 3.45 10.04
C THR A 128 -30.40 2.94 11.01
N LEU A 129 -29.14 2.94 10.57
CA LEU A 129 -27.97 2.63 11.38
C LEU A 129 -27.05 3.84 11.55
N CYS A 130 -27.13 4.82 10.66
CA CYS A 130 -26.24 5.99 10.66
C CYS A 130 -26.99 7.30 10.37
N PHE A 131 -26.55 8.38 11.00
CA PHE A 131 -26.96 9.75 10.68
C PHE A 131 -25.82 10.52 10.02
N ALA A 132 -26.13 11.19 8.90
CA ALA A 132 -25.24 12.17 8.28
C ALA A 132 -25.79 13.57 8.57
N THR A 133 -25.13 14.38 9.40
CA THR A 133 -25.56 15.77 9.66
C THR A 133 -24.89 16.72 8.68
N THR A 134 -25.63 17.68 8.12
CA THR A 134 -25.02 18.70 7.23
C THR A 134 -24.55 19.93 8.01
N ARG A 135 -23.57 20.67 7.49
CA ARG A 135 -23.32 22.06 7.93
C ARG A 135 -24.64 22.86 7.91
N GLY A 136 -24.89 23.58 9.00
CA GLY A 136 -26.17 24.23 9.29
C GLY A 136 -26.88 23.59 10.47
N ILE A 137 -26.70 22.29 10.73
CA ILE A 137 -27.15 21.69 12.00
C ILE A 137 -26.24 22.18 13.14
N PRO A 138 -26.77 22.54 14.32
CA PRO A 138 -25.96 22.90 15.48
C PRO A 138 -24.91 21.83 15.78
N VAL A 139 -23.76 22.25 16.30
CA VAL A 139 -22.66 21.33 16.64
C VAL A 139 -22.76 20.89 18.08
N LEU A 140 -23.05 21.83 19.00
CA LEU A 140 -22.98 21.60 20.44
C LEU A 140 -24.35 21.72 21.11
N ILE A 141 -24.63 20.80 22.02
CA ILE A 141 -25.72 20.90 22.98
C ILE A 141 -25.16 21.54 24.25
N THR A 142 -25.68 22.71 24.63
CA THR A 142 -25.14 23.47 25.76
C THR A 142 -26.23 24.09 26.62
N THR A 143 -26.04 24.08 27.95
CA THR A 143 -26.82 24.87 28.91
C THR A 143 -26.34 26.31 29.00
N ASP A 144 -25.07 26.55 28.69
CA ASP A 144 -24.45 27.88 28.72
C ASP A 144 -23.91 28.26 27.34
N PHE A 145 -24.51 29.26 26.69
CA PHE A 145 -24.06 29.75 25.37
C PHE A 145 -22.79 30.62 25.43
N SER A 146 -22.13 30.66 26.58
CA SER A 146 -20.84 31.31 26.77
C SER A 146 -19.79 30.24 27.08
N PRO A 147 -19.37 29.42 26.10
CA PRO A 147 -18.16 28.63 26.24
C PRO A 147 -17.03 29.64 26.45
N GLY A 148 -16.56 29.80 27.68
CA GLY A 148 -15.44 30.67 27.94
C GLY A 148 -14.25 30.17 27.13
N THR A 149 -13.37 31.07 26.73
CA THR A 149 -12.11 30.72 26.05
C THR A 149 -11.14 29.97 26.98
N GLY A 150 -11.52 29.73 28.24
CA GLY A 150 -10.71 29.06 29.24
C GLY A 150 -11.24 27.66 29.56
N HIS A 151 -10.29 26.76 29.78
CA HIS A 151 -10.47 25.35 30.18
C HIS A 151 -11.39 25.13 31.39
N GLY A 152 -11.69 26.18 32.18
CA GLY A 152 -12.50 26.08 33.40
C GLY A 152 -14.00 26.37 33.24
N THR A 153 -14.49 26.65 32.03
CA THR A 153 -15.90 27.00 31.78
C THR A 153 -16.72 25.86 31.14
N GLU A 154 -16.30 24.62 31.37
CA GLU A 154 -16.94 23.40 30.85
C GLU A 154 -18.37 23.17 31.36
N ASN A 155 -18.86 23.97 32.31
CA ASN A 155 -20.16 23.80 32.95
C ASN A 155 -21.37 23.96 32.00
N GLY A 156 -21.15 24.33 30.74
CA GLY A 156 -22.19 24.50 29.73
C GLY A 156 -22.36 23.36 28.74
N VAL A 157 -21.27 22.83 28.18
CA VAL A 157 -21.34 21.93 27.01
C VAL A 157 -21.58 20.49 27.46
N LEU A 158 -22.69 19.91 27.00
CA LEU A 158 -23.13 18.59 27.41
C LEU A 158 -22.71 17.50 26.42
N ALA A 159 -22.85 17.77 25.12
CA ALA A 159 -22.51 16.83 24.05
C ALA A 159 -22.36 17.57 22.71
N SER A 160 -21.77 16.92 21.72
CA SER A 160 -22.03 17.28 20.33
C SER A 160 -23.40 16.75 19.91
N VAL A 161 -24.01 17.36 18.89
CA VAL A 161 -25.26 16.84 18.30
C VAL A 161 -25.02 15.45 17.72
N GLU A 162 -23.90 15.22 17.04
CA GLU A 162 -23.52 13.91 16.50
C GLU A 162 -23.38 12.88 17.62
N GLY A 163 -22.70 13.23 18.72
CA GLY A 163 -22.60 12.39 19.91
C GLY A 163 -23.98 12.06 20.46
N ALA A 164 -24.86 13.04 20.62
CA ALA A 164 -26.22 12.83 21.12
C ALA A 164 -27.08 11.96 20.19
N LEU A 165 -26.89 12.03 18.88
CA LEU A 165 -27.57 11.20 17.90
C LEU A 165 -27.14 9.72 18.00
N THR A 166 -25.90 9.43 18.40
CA THR A 166 -25.46 8.03 18.60
C THR A 166 -26.26 7.29 19.67
N ILE A 167 -26.91 8.03 20.58
CA ILE A 167 -27.74 7.50 21.67
C ILE A 167 -29.21 7.92 21.55
N LEU A 168 -29.69 8.18 20.32
CA LEU A 168 -31.03 8.72 20.03
C LEU A 168 -32.16 8.02 20.82
N ARG A 169 -32.09 6.68 20.99
CA ARG A 169 -33.13 5.85 21.62
C ARG A 169 -32.83 5.41 23.05
N VAL A 170 -31.79 5.97 23.67
CA VAL A 170 -31.45 5.70 25.07
C VAL A 170 -32.23 6.67 25.97
N GLU A 171 -33.04 6.17 26.92
CA GLU A 171 -33.93 7.01 27.76
C GLU A 171 -33.29 8.32 28.29
N SER A 172 -34.08 9.41 28.20
CA SER A 172 -33.83 10.87 28.42
C SER A 172 -32.45 11.36 28.92
N PHE A 173 -32.00 12.48 28.34
CA PHE A 173 -30.80 13.23 28.75
C PHE A 173 -30.78 13.62 30.24
N ASP A 174 -31.93 13.74 30.90
CA ASP A 174 -32.04 14.09 32.33
C ASP A 174 -31.38 13.09 33.29
N SER A 175 -31.07 11.87 32.83
CA SER A 175 -30.34 10.84 33.61
C SER A 175 -28.83 10.86 33.40
N LEU A 176 -28.35 11.66 32.45
CA LEU A 176 -26.94 11.82 32.16
C LEU A 176 -26.42 12.91 33.08
N GLU A 177 -26.03 12.53 34.32
CA GLU A 177 -25.12 13.35 35.12
C GLU A 177 -23.94 13.78 34.23
N PHE A 178 -23.31 14.91 34.51
CA PHE A 178 -22.24 15.59 33.73
C PHE A 178 -21.07 14.70 33.23
N SER A 179 -21.04 13.42 33.62
CA SER A 179 -20.25 12.30 33.10
C SER A 179 -20.92 11.49 31.96
N GLY A 180 -22.02 11.99 31.37
CA GLY A 180 -23.00 11.31 30.49
C GLY A 180 -22.53 10.59 29.23
N ALA A 181 -21.23 10.54 29.01
CA ALA A 181 -20.60 9.74 27.99
C ALA A 181 -20.69 8.26 28.39
N ARG A 182 -21.41 7.46 27.59
CA ARG A 182 -21.51 6.01 27.83
C ARG A 182 -20.28 5.34 27.25
N ALA A 183 -19.79 4.30 27.93
CA ALA A 183 -18.78 3.44 27.33
C ALA A 183 -19.31 2.96 25.98
N ASN A 184 -18.53 3.21 24.92
CA ASN A 184 -18.91 2.77 23.59
C ASN A 184 -18.79 1.24 23.55
N PRO A 185 -19.90 0.50 23.40
CA PRO A 185 -19.85 -0.96 23.41
C PRO A 185 -19.26 -1.52 22.10
N TYR A 186 -19.18 -0.67 21.06
CA TYR A 186 -18.51 -0.96 19.79
C TYR A 186 -17.03 -0.56 19.77
N ARG A 187 -16.52 0.01 20.87
CA ARG A 187 -15.10 0.34 21.01
C ARG A 187 -14.25 -0.91 20.81
N VAL A 188 -13.11 -0.76 20.12
CA VAL A 188 -12.11 -1.82 19.85
C VAL A 188 -12.66 -3.04 19.11
N LYS A 189 -13.85 -2.94 18.50
CA LYS A 189 -14.35 -3.98 17.60
C LYS A 189 -13.61 -3.82 16.27
N ILE A 190 -12.60 -4.66 16.07
CA ILE A 190 -11.77 -4.71 14.88
C ILE A 190 -12.33 -5.78 13.94
N ASN A 191 -12.52 -5.45 12.65
CA ASN A 191 -13.04 -6.38 11.64
C ASN A 191 -14.40 -7.01 12.02
N VAL A 192 -15.27 -6.23 12.68
CA VAL A 192 -16.63 -6.65 13.04
C VAL A 192 -17.59 -5.59 12.52
N PRO A 193 -18.36 -5.84 11.45
CA PRO A 193 -19.35 -4.90 10.93
C PRO A 193 -20.29 -4.39 12.02
N PHE A 194 -20.72 -3.13 11.92
CA PHE A 194 -21.58 -2.54 12.94
C PHE A 194 -22.94 -3.25 13.01
N ARG A 195 -23.47 -3.70 11.86
CA ARG A 195 -24.71 -4.48 11.78
C ARG A 195 -24.62 -5.75 12.63
N ASP A 196 -23.55 -6.54 12.44
CA ASP A 196 -23.34 -7.79 13.17
C ASP A 196 -23.24 -7.55 14.67
N PHE A 197 -22.53 -6.50 15.06
CA PHE A 197 -22.45 -6.10 16.46
C PHE A 197 -23.84 -5.78 17.04
N VAL A 198 -24.62 -4.95 16.36
CA VAL A 198 -25.94 -4.49 16.82
C VAL A 198 -26.96 -5.64 16.91
N GLN A 199 -26.89 -6.61 15.99
CA GLN A 199 -27.76 -7.78 16.00
C GLN A 199 -27.45 -8.73 17.18
N ASN A 200 -26.18 -8.90 17.53
CA ASN A 200 -25.74 -9.89 18.51
C ASN A 200 -25.84 -9.42 19.98
N GLU A 201 -25.72 -8.12 20.25
CA GLU A 201 -25.53 -7.62 21.62
C GLU A 201 -26.83 -7.18 22.33
N CYS A 202 -28.03 -7.49 21.80
CA CYS A 202 -29.32 -7.03 22.35
C CYS A 202 -29.42 -5.48 22.47
N ILE A 203 -28.71 -4.76 21.60
CA ILE A 203 -28.73 -3.29 21.50
C ILE A 203 -29.27 -2.79 20.16
N ALA A 204 -29.88 -3.71 19.38
CA ALA A 204 -30.65 -3.41 18.18
C ALA A 204 -31.62 -2.25 18.40
N GLY A 205 -31.43 -1.20 17.59
CA GLY A 205 -32.24 0.01 17.65
C GLY A 205 -32.03 0.85 18.92
N ARG A 206 -30.86 0.80 19.56
CA ARG A 206 -30.50 1.69 20.68
C ARG A 206 -29.32 2.62 20.40
N PHE A 207 -28.42 2.18 19.52
CA PHE A 207 -27.24 2.93 19.12
C PHE A 207 -27.22 3.17 17.62
N PHE A 208 -26.72 4.33 17.24
CA PHE A 208 -26.55 4.75 15.87
C PHE A 208 -25.13 5.27 15.69
N MET A 209 -24.63 5.20 14.47
CA MET A 209 -23.44 5.95 14.06
C MET A 209 -23.83 7.38 13.67
N ALA A 210 -22.89 8.30 13.74
CA ALA A 210 -23.09 9.66 13.27
C ALA A 210 -21.81 10.20 12.64
N SER A 211 -21.93 10.85 11.50
CA SER A 211 -20.86 11.63 10.87
C SER A 211 -21.41 12.97 10.38
N ARG A 212 -20.57 13.99 10.41
CA ARG A 212 -20.90 15.33 9.94
C ARG A 212 -20.29 15.58 8.56
N LEU A 213 -21.07 16.16 7.66
CA LEU A 213 -20.63 16.68 6.37
C LEU A 213 -20.29 18.17 6.56
N ASP A 214 -19.03 18.45 6.91
CA ASP A 214 -18.54 19.80 7.21
C ASP A 214 -17.06 19.96 6.81
N ALA A 215 -16.63 21.20 6.58
CA ALA A 215 -15.26 21.56 6.24
C ALA A 215 -14.98 23.03 6.62
N GLY A 216 -13.70 23.42 6.66
CA GLY A 216 -13.27 24.82 6.80
C GLY A 216 -13.29 25.54 5.45
N PRO A 217 -13.25 26.88 5.41
CA PRO A 217 -12.88 27.59 4.19
C PRO A 217 -11.38 27.39 3.90
N GLY A 218 -11.02 27.14 2.64
CA GLY A 218 -9.63 27.07 2.19
C GLY A 218 -9.18 28.34 1.47
N PRO A 219 -7.95 28.36 0.93
CA PRO A 219 -7.45 29.48 0.14
C PRO A 219 -8.32 29.78 -1.10
N GLY A 220 -9.12 30.85 -1.02
CA GLY A 220 -9.98 31.27 -2.12
C GLY A 220 -11.28 30.48 -2.28
N THR A 221 -11.57 29.54 -1.38
CA THR A 221 -12.78 28.71 -1.38
C THR A 221 -13.64 29.01 -0.16
N THR A 222 -14.95 28.83 -0.29
CA THR A 222 -15.85 28.90 0.86
C THR A 222 -15.90 27.54 1.57
N ALA A 223 -16.34 27.53 2.83
CA ALA A 223 -16.58 26.27 3.53
C ALA A 223 -17.61 25.36 2.81
N LEU A 224 -18.55 25.94 2.05
CA LEU A 224 -19.47 25.14 1.24
C LEU A 224 -18.73 24.46 0.10
N ASP A 225 -17.84 25.17 -0.60
CA ASP A 225 -17.05 24.61 -1.71
C ASP A 225 -16.20 23.44 -1.21
N GLU A 226 -15.56 23.57 -0.04
CA GLU A 226 -14.76 22.51 0.56
C GLU A 226 -15.59 21.29 1.01
N VAL A 227 -16.82 21.48 1.53
CA VAL A 227 -17.71 20.35 1.82
C VAL A 227 -18.09 19.61 0.54
N LEU A 228 -18.37 20.34 -0.54
CA LEU A 228 -18.69 19.73 -1.84
C LEU A 228 -17.48 18.98 -2.41
N ALA A 229 -16.28 19.55 -2.28
CA ALA A 229 -15.03 18.92 -2.68
C ALA A 229 -14.77 17.64 -1.84
N MET A 230 -14.94 17.69 -0.52
CA MET A 230 -14.84 16.54 0.38
C MET A 230 -15.81 15.41 -0.02
N ILE A 231 -17.08 15.73 -0.29
CA ILE A 231 -18.07 14.74 -0.75
C ILE A 231 -17.61 14.09 -2.07
N ASN A 232 -17.12 14.90 -3.02
CA ASN A 232 -16.65 14.42 -4.31
C ASN A 232 -15.43 13.50 -4.19
N ARG A 233 -14.42 13.93 -3.41
CA ARG A 233 -13.21 13.14 -3.12
C ARG A 233 -13.54 11.81 -2.46
N SER A 234 -14.54 11.78 -1.58
CA SER A 234 -14.95 10.59 -0.84
C SER A 234 -15.67 9.50 -1.66
N GLN A 235 -15.92 9.71 -2.96
CA GLN A 235 -16.65 8.74 -3.79
C GLN A 235 -15.79 7.58 -4.27
N SER A 236 -14.49 7.80 -4.48
CA SER A 236 -13.54 6.80 -4.98
C SER A 236 -12.21 7.02 -4.29
N LEU A 237 -12.01 6.32 -3.18
CA LEU A 237 -10.80 6.41 -2.40
C LEU A 237 -9.94 5.19 -2.68
N VAL A 238 -8.81 5.43 -3.33
CA VAL A 238 -7.79 4.43 -3.60
C VAL A 238 -6.53 4.90 -2.92
N VAL A 239 -5.89 4.01 -2.16
CA VAL A 239 -4.68 4.32 -1.41
C VAL A 239 -3.63 3.29 -1.74
N ASN A 240 -2.52 3.75 -2.31
CA ASN A 240 -1.32 2.95 -2.46
C ASN A 240 -0.60 2.89 -1.11
N LYS A 241 -0.52 1.70 -0.53
CA LYS A 241 0.05 1.46 0.80
C LYS A 241 1.53 1.87 0.93
N PHE A 242 2.25 1.87 -0.19
CA PHE A 242 3.63 2.32 -0.29
C PHE A 242 3.72 3.75 -0.82
N GLY A 243 2.62 4.35 -1.27
CA GLY A 243 2.55 5.71 -1.83
C GLY A 243 2.08 6.78 -0.84
N VAL A 244 1.96 6.45 0.45
CA VAL A 244 1.46 7.38 1.46
C VAL A 244 2.27 7.36 2.75
N ASN A 245 2.16 8.44 3.52
CA ASN A 245 2.79 8.59 4.82
C ASN A 245 1.76 8.51 5.97
N VAL A 246 2.08 7.74 7.01
CA VAL A 246 1.36 7.78 8.30
C VAL A 246 2.18 8.62 9.28
N ILE A 247 1.68 9.80 9.64
CA ILE A 247 2.34 10.71 10.59
C ILE A 247 1.73 10.54 11.97
N VAL A 248 2.59 10.23 12.94
CA VAL A 248 2.25 10.19 14.36
C VAL A 248 3.17 11.14 15.12
N ASP A 249 2.62 12.28 15.54
CA ASP A 249 3.30 13.25 16.41
C ASP A 249 3.11 12.82 17.88
N ASP A 250 4.21 12.33 18.47
CA ASP A 250 4.30 11.92 19.87
C ASP A 250 5.01 12.98 20.71
N VAL A 251 4.44 13.29 21.88
CA VAL A 251 5.13 14.06 22.91
C VAL A 251 5.63 13.08 23.94
N ALA A 252 6.95 13.01 24.12
CA ALA A 252 7.63 12.17 25.10
C ALA A 252 7.38 12.58 26.57
N MET A 253 6.20 13.12 26.90
CA MET A 253 5.77 13.37 28.26
C MET A 253 5.22 12.08 28.84
N GLY A 254 5.92 11.49 29.82
CA GLY A 254 5.65 10.20 30.49
C GLY A 254 4.27 9.95 31.12
N CYS A 255 3.17 10.41 30.54
CA CYS A 255 1.78 10.18 30.91
C CYS A 255 1.14 9.11 29.99
N GLY A 256 0.45 8.14 30.59
CA GLY A 256 0.06 6.86 29.99
C GLY A 256 -0.89 6.77 28.76
N PRO A 257 -1.53 7.82 28.18
CA PRO A 257 -2.29 7.63 26.93
C PRO A 257 -1.44 7.42 25.66
N MET A 258 -0.11 7.59 25.73
CA MET A 258 0.86 7.44 24.62
C MET A 258 0.88 6.07 23.93
N SER A 259 0.34 5.01 24.56
CA SER A 259 0.36 3.68 23.94
C SER A 259 -0.51 3.57 22.69
N ALA A 260 -1.52 4.43 22.52
CA ALA A 260 -2.51 4.24 21.46
C ALA A 260 -2.02 4.71 20.09
N SER A 261 -1.47 5.92 19.96
CA SER A 261 -0.97 6.41 18.67
C SER A 261 0.25 5.61 18.20
N ARG A 262 1.13 5.24 19.13
CA ARG A 262 2.25 4.33 18.84
C ARG A 262 1.79 2.91 18.51
N ALA A 263 0.76 2.39 19.18
CA ALA A 263 0.14 1.12 18.81
C ALA A 263 -0.50 1.22 17.41
N ALA A 264 -1.15 2.33 17.07
CA ALA A 264 -1.75 2.54 15.76
C ALA A 264 -0.68 2.50 14.66
N GLY A 265 0.41 3.27 14.82
CA GLY A 265 1.55 3.21 13.91
C GLY A 265 2.15 1.80 13.83
N GLN A 266 2.20 1.05 14.94
CA GLN A 266 2.83 -0.26 14.96
C GLN A 266 1.94 -1.27 14.26
N MET A 267 0.63 -1.20 14.48
CA MET A 267 -0.34 -2.05 13.83
C MET A 267 -0.43 -1.76 12.33
N MET A 268 -0.34 -0.50 11.91
CA MET A 268 -0.23 -0.16 10.49
C MET A 268 1.06 -0.70 9.89
N ARG A 269 2.19 -0.57 10.58
CA ARG A 269 3.46 -1.16 10.16
C ARG A 269 3.39 -2.69 10.06
N ASP A 270 2.80 -3.36 11.05
CA ASP A 270 2.62 -4.82 11.08
C ASP A 270 1.68 -5.28 9.98
N ALA A 271 0.69 -4.45 9.63
CA ALA A 271 -0.17 -4.63 8.47
C ALA A 271 0.57 -4.32 7.15
N GLY A 272 1.85 -3.90 7.20
CA GLY A 272 2.76 -3.69 6.08
C GLY A 272 2.72 -2.28 5.47
N TRP A 273 2.22 -1.28 6.20
CA TRP A 273 2.19 0.12 5.76
C TRP A 273 3.54 0.80 5.98
N LEU A 274 3.84 1.81 5.15
CA LEU A 274 4.97 2.69 5.38
C LEU A 274 4.65 3.67 6.51
N VAL A 275 5.18 3.40 7.70
CA VAL A 275 4.92 4.21 8.90
C VAL A 275 6.19 4.92 9.35
N TRP A 276 6.12 6.25 9.25
CA TRP A 276 7.12 7.16 9.79
C TRP A 276 6.77 7.47 11.25
N TYR A 277 7.73 7.24 12.13
CA TYR A 277 7.65 7.75 13.50
C TYR A 277 8.63 8.88 13.62
N ASP A 278 8.11 10.07 13.86
CA ASP A 278 8.95 11.13 14.39
C ASP A 278 8.72 11.22 15.90
N GLY A 279 9.69 10.70 16.66
CA GLY A 279 9.73 10.83 18.10
C GLY A 279 10.56 12.03 18.57
N THR A 280 11.08 12.84 17.64
CA THR A 280 11.89 14.01 17.94
C THR A 280 11.00 15.24 18.15
N ASP A 281 11.54 16.23 18.85
CA ASP A 281 10.85 17.52 19.01
C ASP A 281 10.82 18.31 17.67
N GLU A 282 11.55 17.87 16.64
CA GLU A 282 11.90 18.64 15.43
C GLU A 282 10.80 18.68 14.36
N PHE A 283 9.90 17.68 14.31
CA PHE A 283 8.79 17.59 13.33
C PHE A 283 7.96 18.87 13.22
N LEU A 284 7.70 19.53 14.36
CA LEU A 284 6.85 20.72 14.42
C LEU A 284 7.65 22.04 14.32
N HIS A 285 8.95 21.96 14.02
CA HIS A 285 9.86 23.11 13.93
C HIS A 285 10.34 23.39 12.49
N GLY A 286 9.59 22.94 11.47
CA GLY A 286 9.98 23.05 10.06
C GLY A 286 10.28 24.48 9.54
N PRO A 287 11.01 24.61 8.42
CA PRO A 287 11.90 25.74 8.12
C PRO A 287 11.25 27.00 7.52
N GLN A 288 9.93 27.04 7.32
CA GLN A 288 9.24 28.21 6.70
C GLN A 288 8.31 28.97 7.64
N VAL A 289 8.35 28.70 8.94
CA VAL A 289 8.13 29.79 9.90
C VAL A 289 9.45 30.54 9.88
N GLU A 290 9.49 31.80 9.43
CA GLU A 290 10.67 32.65 9.56
C GLU A 290 11.16 32.59 11.02
N MET A 291 12.14 31.72 11.28
CA MET A 291 13.03 31.81 12.42
C MET A 291 13.71 33.15 12.26
N PHE A 292 13.21 34.17 12.95
CA PHE A 292 14.03 35.32 13.21
C PHE A 292 15.18 34.83 14.08
N ASP A 293 16.33 34.63 13.45
CA ASP A 293 17.65 34.47 14.07
C ASP A 293 17.67 35.12 15.46
N ASP A 294 17.60 34.30 16.52
CA ASP A 294 18.17 34.70 17.80
C ASP A 294 19.64 34.25 17.77
N PRO A 295 20.60 35.18 17.57
CA PRO A 295 22.03 34.87 17.50
C PRO A 295 22.62 34.41 18.83
N GLN A 296 21.81 34.27 19.90
CA GLN A 296 22.27 33.95 21.24
C GLN A 296 21.83 32.60 21.77
N CYS A 297 21.12 31.75 21.00
CA CYS A 297 20.86 30.38 21.44
C CYS A 297 22.13 29.52 21.25
N PRO A 298 22.78 29.07 22.33
CA PRO A 298 23.97 28.22 22.23
C PRO A 298 23.53 26.77 22.03
N CYS A 299 22.88 26.48 20.89
CA CYS A 299 22.96 25.14 20.36
C CYS A 299 24.41 24.90 19.91
N PRO A 300 25.02 23.75 20.23
CA PRO A 300 26.35 23.44 19.74
C PRO A 300 26.31 23.56 18.20
N THR A 301 27.31 24.28 17.68
CA THR A 301 27.49 24.88 16.34
C THR A 301 27.44 23.93 15.13
N ASN A 302 26.62 22.88 15.20
CA ASN A 302 26.65 21.74 14.32
C ASN A 302 25.25 21.34 13.82
N CYS A 303 24.18 22.00 14.28
CA CYS A 303 22.86 21.90 13.66
C CYS A 303 22.86 22.82 12.44
N GLN A 304 23.69 22.49 11.44
CA GLN A 304 23.50 23.03 10.10
C GLN A 304 22.18 22.44 9.60
N GLU A 305 21.25 23.33 9.26
CA GLU A 305 20.15 23.16 8.30
C GLU A 305 20.22 21.82 7.55
N ILE A 306 19.67 20.77 8.15
CA ILE A 306 19.26 19.61 7.39
C ILE A 306 17.93 20.06 6.80
N GLY A 307 17.91 20.31 5.48
CA GLY A 307 16.72 20.74 4.76
C GLY A 307 15.58 19.77 5.02
N PHE A 308 14.68 20.15 5.94
CA PHE A 308 13.49 19.38 6.27
C PHE A 308 12.54 19.30 5.07
N GLU A 309 12.65 20.26 4.15
CA GLU A 309 11.90 20.34 2.89
C GLU A 309 12.18 19.16 1.93
N ALA A 310 13.30 18.44 2.07
CA ALA A 310 13.67 17.39 1.11
C ALA A 310 13.07 15.99 1.41
N PHE A 311 12.54 15.74 2.62
CA PHE A 311 12.22 14.36 3.04
C PHE A 311 10.73 14.02 3.13
N TYR A 312 9.83 15.02 3.19
CA TYR A 312 8.40 14.77 3.40
C TYR A 312 7.52 15.07 2.17
N ASP A 313 8.03 15.78 1.16
CA ASP A 313 7.19 16.31 0.05
C ASP A 313 6.86 15.31 -1.08
N ALA A 314 7.45 14.12 -1.10
CA ALA A 314 7.22 13.22 -2.23
C ALA A 314 5.86 12.52 -2.19
N TYR A 315 5.18 12.41 -1.03
CA TYR A 315 4.00 11.57 -0.90
C TYR A 315 2.94 12.15 0.05
N PRO A 316 1.65 11.97 -0.28
CA PRO A 316 0.58 12.48 0.55
C PRO A 316 0.43 11.73 1.89
N ASP A 317 -0.06 12.44 2.90
CA ASP A 317 -0.31 11.95 4.24
C ASP A 317 -1.68 11.27 4.34
N ILE A 318 -1.70 10.00 4.71
CA ILE A 318 -2.93 9.22 4.88
C ILE A 318 -3.48 9.29 6.32
N SER A 319 -2.66 9.73 7.27
CA SER A 319 -3.07 9.95 8.65
C SER A 319 -2.19 10.98 9.31
N HIS A 320 -2.82 11.92 10.03
CA HIS A 320 -2.13 12.80 10.96
C HIS A 320 -2.70 12.66 12.35
N ALA A 321 -1.83 12.25 13.27
CA ALA A 321 -2.13 11.96 14.66
C ALA A 321 -1.29 12.82 15.60
N SER A 322 -1.81 13.96 16.06
CA SER A 322 -1.06 14.84 16.98
C SER A 322 -1.57 14.80 18.42
N LEU A 323 -0.64 14.91 19.37
CA LEU A 323 -0.91 15.11 20.78
C LEU A 323 -0.89 16.58 21.20
N GLY A 324 -0.64 17.51 20.28
CA GLY A 324 -0.76 18.94 20.54
C GLY A 324 0.35 19.51 21.37
N ARG A 325 1.58 19.50 20.86
CA ARG A 325 2.71 20.20 21.52
C ARG A 325 2.44 21.70 21.70
N ASN A 326 1.57 22.30 20.88
CA ASN A 326 1.08 23.67 21.09
C ASN A 326 0.33 23.89 22.42
N SER A 327 -0.10 22.83 23.11
CA SER A 327 -0.71 22.90 24.44
C SER A 327 0.31 23.04 25.58
N LEU A 328 1.61 22.90 25.30
CA LEU A 328 2.65 23.13 26.29
C LEU A 328 2.73 24.63 26.61
N VAL A 329 2.04 25.01 27.70
CA VAL A 329 2.17 26.30 28.40
C VAL A 329 3.63 26.64 28.78
N LEU A 330 4.54 25.66 28.63
CA LEU A 330 6.00 25.81 28.71
C LEU A 330 6.65 26.31 27.41
N CYS A 331 5.90 26.98 26.52
CA CYS A 331 6.42 28.15 25.80
C CYS A 331 6.80 29.25 26.82
N ASP A 332 7.70 28.93 27.73
CA ASP A 332 8.24 29.89 28.68
C ASP A 332 8.99 30.92 27.84
N ALA A 333 8.57 32.18 27.93
CA ALA A 333 9.22 33.30 27.29
C ALA A 333 10.73 33.42 27.65
N THR A 334 11.22 32.62 28.61
CA THR A 334 12.63 32.53 28.98
C THR A 334 13.41 31.42 28.27
N ALA A 335 12.76 30.50 27.55
CA ALA A 335 13.41 29.34 26.93
C ALA A 335 13.65 29.45 25.40
N ASN A 336 13.23 30.55 24.74
CA ASN A 336 13.39 30.76 23.30
C ASN A 336 12.91 29.60 22.40
N ARG A 337 12.02 28.73 22.90
CA ARG A 337 11.40 27.70 22.07
C ARG A 337 10.17 28.30 21.42
N GLU A 338 10.24 28.50 20.12
CA GLU A 338 9.12 29.00 19.33
C GLU A 338 7.91 28.06 19.47
N CYS A 339 6.75 28.63 19.74
CA CYS A 339 5.52 27.86 19.83
C CYS A 339 5.15 27.36 18.44
N VAL A 340 4.90 26.05 18.32
CA VAL A 340 4.32 25.45 17.14
C VAL A 340 3.00 26.16 16.84
N SER A 341 2.90 26.79 15.67
CA SER A 341 1.71 27.51 15.26
C SER A 341 0.58 26.53 14.90
N SER A 342 -0.69 26.98 14.96
CA SER A 342 -1.85 26.20 14.46
C SER A 342 -1.72 25.75 13.01
N HIS A 343 -0.85 26.42 12.26
CA HIS A 343 -0.78 26.30 10.81
C HIS A 343 0.02 25.07 10.34
N TYR A 344 0.56 24.24 11.24
CA TYR A 344 1.28 23.04 10.84
C TYR A 344 0.41 22.12 9.94
N VAL A 345 -0.90 22.06 10.19
CA VAL A 345 -1.84 21.28 9.36
C VAL A 345 -1.90 21.80 7.92
N GLN A 346 -1.65 23.09 7.72
CA GLN A 346 -1.68 23.73 6.40
C GLN A 346 -0.42 23.45 5.57
N GLN A 347 0.63 22.92 6.21
CA GLN A 347 1.89 22.53 5.57
C GLN A 347 1.87 21.06 5.12
N LEU A 348 0.85 20.30 5.52
CA LEU A 348 0.69 18.91 5.14
C LEU A 348 0.01 18.82 3.76
N SER A 349 0.37 17.79 3.01
CA SER A 349 -0.32 17.40 1.77
C SER A 349 -1.06 16.11 2.06
N ALA A 350 -2.37 16.18 2.30
CA ALA A 350 -3.16 15.02 2.70
C ALA A 350 -3.67 14.26 1.48
N ASP A 351 -3.65 12.94 1.58
CA ASP A 351 -4.35 12.07 0.64
C ASP A 351 -5.88 12.35 0.73
N PRO A 352 -6.66 12.26 -0.36
CA PRO A 352 -8.11 12.34 -0.29
C PRO A 352 -8.75 11.40 0.74
N ALA A 353 -8.17 10.25 1.00
CA ALA A 353 -8.58 9.29 2.03
C ALA A 353 -8.04 9.63 3.43
N GLY A 354 -7.23 10.67 3.56
CA GLY A 354 -6.49 11.05 4.75
C GLY A 354 -7.38 11.33 5.98
N VAL A 355 -6.98 10.76 7.12
CA VAL A 355 -7.66 10.88 8.40
C VAL A 355 -6.88 11.76 9.37
N PHE A 356 -7.52 12.81 9.87
CA PHE A 356 -6.98 13.63 10.96
C PHE A 356 -7.62 13.27 12.30
N ALA A 357 -6.82 12.93 13.29
CA ALA A 357 -7.29 12.90 14.67
C ALA A 357 -6.24 13.49 15.58
N SER A 358 -6.60 14.52 16.32
CA SER A 358 -5.71 15.12 17.30
C SER A 358 -6.31 15.03 18.70
N VAL A 359 -5.44 14.82 19.68
CA VAL A 359 -5.75 14.91 21.11
C VAL A 359 -5.64 16.36 21.59
N GLU A 360 -5.32 17.29 20.69
CA GLU A 360 -5.40 18.72 20.95
C GLU A 360 -6.77 19.10 21.50
N SER A 361 -6.72 19.90 22.57
CA SER A 361 -7.90 20.65 22.97
C SER A 361 -8.35 21.46 21.76
N PHE A 362 -9.66 21.63 21.59
CA PHE A 362 -10.19 22.59 20.63
C PHE A 362 -9.90 22.34 19.13
N ASN A 363 -9.42 21.16 18.75
CA ASN A 363 -9.20 20.81 17.34
C ASN A 363 -10.49 20.84 16.48
N GLY A 364 -11.67 20.85 17.12
CA GLY A 364 -12.98 21.06 16.49
C GLY A 364 -13.59 22.44 16.67
N LEU A 365 -12.88 23.45 17.21
CA LEU A 365 -13.44 24.81 17.40
C LEU A 365 -13.93 25.46 16.10
N GLY A 366 -13.32 25.08 14.97
CA GLY A 366 -13.74 25.56 13.65
C GLY A 366 -15.20 25.24 13.33
N LEU A 367 -15.73 24.12 13.84
CA LEU A 367 -17.10 23.69 13.61
C LEU A 367 -18.14 24.72 14.07
N TRP A 368 -17.83 25.44 15.14
CA TRP A 368 -18.68 26.49 15.66
C TRP A 368 -17.99 27.87 15.57
N GLY A 369 -16.99 28.01 14.70
CA GLY A 369 -16.33 29.27 14.37
C GLY A 369 -15.66 29.96 15.57
N GLY A 370 -15.09 29.18 16.49
CA GLY A 370 -14.16 29.68 17.50
C GLY A 370 -12.78 29.93 16.90
N SER A 371 -11.99 30.79 17.55
CA SER A 371 -10.56 30.91 17.25
C SER A 371 -9.86 29.63 17.70
N THR A 372 -9.00 29.07 16.86
CA THR A 372 -8.21 27.87 17.21
C THR A 372 -7.17 28.15 18.29
N ALA A 373 -6.93 29.42 18.65
CA ALA A 373 -5.95 29.83 19.65
C ALA A 373 -4.54 29.27 19.38
N GLY A 374 -4.17 29.06 18.12
CA GLY A 374 -2.89 28.47 17.76
C GLY A 374 -2.89 26.93 17.74
N GLN A 375 -4.07 26.30 17.77
CA GLN A 375 -4.23 24.84 17.67
C GLN A 375 -4.58 24.35 16.27
N GLY A 376 -4.08 23.17 15.91
CA GLY A 376 -4.36 22.52 14.64
C GLY A 376 -5.83 22.12 14.57
N ASN A 377 -6.49 22.49 13.48
CA ASN A 377 -7.92 22.27 13.31
C ASN A 377 -8.18 21.26 12.21
N GLY A 378 -9.04 20.26 12.47
CA GLY A 378 -9.37 19.28 11.44
C GLY A 378 -10.14 19.87 10.26
N LEU A 379 -10.77 21.02 10.42
CA LEU A 379 -11.36 21.73 9.29
C LEU A 379 -10.29 22.33 8.37
N GLU A 380 -9.11 22.66 8.90
CA GLU A 380 -7.95 23.09 8.10
C GLU A 380 -7.33 21.90 7.38
N TRP A 381 -7.27 20.71 8.00
CA TRP A 381 -6.86 19.47 7.32
C TRP A 381 -7.68 19.23 6.05
N MET A 382 -8.99 19.45 6.11
CA MET A 382 -9.85 19.23 4.95
C MET A 382 -9.72 20.29 3.86
N SER A 383 -9.42 21.54 4.24
CA SER A 383 -9.49 22.71 3.35
C SER A 383 -8.13 23.20 2.85
N TYR A 384 -7.04 22.86 3.55
CA TYR A 384 -5.67 23.20 3.18
C TYR A 384 -4.90 21.97 2.75
N ALA A 385 -4.91 20.90 3.57
CA ALA A 385 -4.16 19.69 3.25
C ALA A 385 -4.86 18.81 2.20
N GLY A 386 -6.20 18.87 2.11
CA GLY A 386 -6.98 18.14 1.09
C GLY A 386 -7.61 16.83 1.57
N GLY A 387 -7.45 16.49 2.85
CA GLY A 387 -8.03 15.27 3.43
C GLY A 387 -9.56 15.31 3.46
N SER A 388 -10.19 14.16 3.74
CA SER A 388 -11.66 14.07 3.78
C SER A 388 -12.24 13.65 5.13
N PHE A 389 -11.39 13.20 6.06
CA PHE A 389 -11.86 12.59 7.29
C PHE A 389 -11.21 13.20 8.52
N ALA A 390 -12.00 13.42 9.56
CA ALA A 390 -11.46 13.85 10.84
C ALA A 390 -12.29 13.39 12.04
N LEU A 391 -11.62 13.19 13.18
CA LEU A 391 -12.26 12.97 14.47
C LEU A 391 -11.95 14.15 15.38
N LEU A 392 -12.92 15.06 15.53
CA LEU A 392 -12.73 16.33 16.23
C LEU A 392 -13.45 16.37 17.56
N HIS A 393 -12.93 17.15 18.50
CA HIS A 393 -13.58 17.48 19.75
C HIS A 393 -14.26 18.82 19.57
N GLY A 394 -15.60 18.83 19.58
CA GLY A 394 -16.38 20.07 19.48
C GLY A 394 -16.09 21.03 20.63
N TYR A 395 -15.67 20.51 21.80
CA TYR A 395 -15.28 21.29 22.99
C TYR A 395 -14.54 20.43 24.04
N GLY A 396 -13.57 20.97 24.78
CA GLY A 396 -13.05 20.37 26.03
C GLY A 396 -11.76 19.51 25.97
N HIS A 397 -11.25 19.13 27.15
CA HIS A 397 -9.87 18.69 27.47
C HIS A 397 -9.56 17.19 27.55
N TYR A 398 -10.53 16.31 27.36
CA TYR A 398 -10.35 14.95 27.86
C TYR A 398 -9.57 14.07 26.88
N THR A 399 -8.24 14.08 27.02
CA THR A 399 -7.32 13.07 26.47
C THR A 399 -7.81 11.63 26.73
N ALA A 400 -8.56 11.42 27.83
CA ALA A 400 -9.15 10.14 28.19
C ALA A 400 -10.26 9.67 27.23
N ASP A 401 -10.87 10.59 26.48
CA ASP A 401 -11.96 10.34 25.54
C ASP A 401 -11.53 10.50 24.08
N ALA A 402 -10.25 10.84 23.87
CA ALA A 402 -9.68 10.96 22.54
C ALA A 402 -9.85 9.65 21.76
N PRO A 403 -10.29 9.72 20.49
CA PRO A 403 -10.41 8.56 19.65
C PRO A 403 -9.14 7.73 19.59
N LYS A 404 -9.33 6.42 19.56
CA LYS A 404 -8.27 5.43 19.41
C LYS A 404 -7.98 5.22 17.92
N LEU A 405 -6.93 5.89 17.45
CA LEU A 405 -6.52 5.90 16.04
C LEU A 405 -6.28 4.50 15.47
N ASP A 406 -5.76 3.58 16.27
CA ASP A 406 -5.59 2.17 15.92
C ASP A 406 -6.90 1.55 15.42
N GLY A 407 -8.01 1.83 16.10
CA GLY A 407 -9.33 1.34 15.71
C GLY A 407 -9.79 1.90 14.36
N VAL A 408 -9.67 3.21 14.14
CA VAL A 408 -10.14 3.83 12.89
C VAL A 408 -9.25 3.45 11.71
N LEU A 409 -7.91 3.50 11.84
CA LEU A 409 -7.01 3.24 10.71
C LEU A 409 -7.10 1.77 10.25
N LEU A 410 -7.17 0.82 11.18
CA LEU A 410 -7.32 -0.59 10.82
C LEU A 410 -8.67 -0.89 10.20
N ASN A 411 -9.75 -0.44 10.83
CA ASN A 411 -11.08 -0.73 10.28
C ASN A 411 -11.30 -0.04 8.93
N PHE A 412 -10.84 1.20 8.78
CA PHE A 412 -11.03 1.95 7.54
C PHE A 412 -10.15 1.46 6.40
N TYR A 413 -8.86 1.28 6.64
CA TYR A 413 -7.91 0.93 5.59
C TYR A 413 -7.69 -0.58 5.45
N GLN A 414 -7.44 -1.29 6.56
CA GLN A 414 -7.09 -2.72 6.48
C GLN A 414 -8.31 -3.62 6.25
N TYR A 415 -9.44 -3.28 6.86
CA TYR A 415 -10.66 -4.08 6.78
C TYR A 415 -11.71 -3.53 5.81
N GLY A 416 -11.47 -2.34 5.22
CA GLY A 416 -12.37 -1.76 4.22
C GLY A 416 -13.76 -1.45 4.75
N MET A 417 -13.88 -1.17 6.05
CA MET A 417 -15.13 -0.75 6.67
C MET A 417 -15.50 0.67 6.25
N SER A 418 -16.77 1.05 6.36
CA SER A 418 -17.17 2.42 6.07
C SER A 418 -16.58 3.40 7.09
N TRP A 419 -16.40 4.67 6.70
CA TRP A 419 -15.91 5.71 7.60
C TRP A 419 -16.72 5.77 8.91
N ALA A 420 -18.05 5.68 8.84
CA ALA A 420 -18.89 5.72 10.03
C ALA A 420 -18.60 4.56 11.00
N GLU A 421 -18.40 3.35 10.47
CA GLU A 421 -18.09 2.18 11.26
C GLU A 421 -16.69 2.29 11.88
N ALA A 422 -15.69 2.66 11.08
CA ALA A 422 -14.33 2.83 11.55
C ALA A 422 -14.23 3.95 12.61
N ALA A 423 -14.82 5.11 12.34
CA ALA A 423 -14.90 6.22 13.29
C ALA A 423 -15.56 5.79 14.60
N MET A 424 -16.74 5.15 14.53
CA MET A 424 -17.45 4.69 15.72
C MET A 424 -16.63 3.69 16.54
N SER A 425 -15.92 2.77 15.91
CA SER A 425 -15.09 1.78 16.61
C SER A 425 -13.92 2.39 17.41
N SER A 426 -13.48 3.58 17.01
CA SER A 426 -12.40 4.34 17.64
C SER A 426 -12.84 5.14 18.87
N LEU A 427 -14.14 5.46 18.97
CA LEU A 427 -14.64 6.29 20.05
C LEU A 427 -14.57 5.53 21.38
N ILE A 428 -13.93 6.11 22.40
CA ILE A 428 -13.89 5.51 23.74
C ILE A 428 -15.27 5.60 24.39
N LYS A 429 -15.94 6.73 24.20
CA LYS A 429 -17.28 7.00 24.71
C LYS A 429 -18.18 7.57 23.61
N ILE A 430 -19.47 7.29 23.74
CA ILE A 430 -20.54 7.78 22.87
C ILE A 430 -21.45 8.73 23.65
N GLY A 431 -22.18 9.61 22.95
CA GLY A 431 -22.96 10.65 23.62
C GLY A 431 -22.13 11.85 24.11
N PHE A 432 -20.89 11.99 23.66
CA PHE A 432 -19.98 13.05 24.14
C PHE A 432 -19.71 14.13 23.07
N VAL A 433 -18.61 14.86 23.19
CA VAL A 433 -18.25 16.02 22.35
C VAL A 433 -17.47 15.67 21.09
N THR A 434 -17.14 14.39 20.86
CA THR A 434 -16.46 13.97 19.64
C THR A 434 -17.41 14.04 18.44
N VAL A 435 -16.89 14.54 17.32
CA VAL A 435 -17.60 14.76 16.06
C VAL A 435 -16.79 14.10 14.96
N PRO A 436 -17.20 12.91 14.49
CA PRO A 436 -16.69 12.37 13.25
C PRO A 436 -17.12 13.27 12.08
N ILE A 437 -16.19 13.58 11.19
CA ILE A 437 -16.43 14.39 9.99
C ILE A 437 -15.97 13.59 8.78
N GLY A 438 -16.79 13.58 7.74
CA GLY A 438 -16.54 12.86 6.50
C GLY A 438 -17.80 12.16 5.98
N ASP A 439 -17.74 11.64 4.77
CA ASP A 439 -18.81 10.83 4.19
C ASP A 439 -18.94 9.51 4.96
N PRO A 440 -20.06 9.25 5.68
CA PRO A 440 -20.21 8.03 6.47
C PRO A 440 -20.17 6.73 5.65
N LEU A 441 -20.45 6.79 4.35
CA LEU A 441 -20.45 5.65 3.43
C LEU A 441 -19.13 5.49 2.67
N ALA A 442 -18.17 6.40 2.86
CA ALA A 442 -16.88 6.26 2.22
C ALA A 442 -16.17 4.99 2.70
N THR A 443 -15.49 4.34 1.77
CA THR A 443 -14.66 3.14 1.98
C THR A 443 -13.37 3.34 1.22
N VAL A 444 -12.28 2.70 1.66
CA VAL A 444 -10.99 2.81 1.01
C VAL A 444 -10.62 1.49 0.34
N GLN A 445 -10.24 1.58 -0.93
CA GLN A 445 -9.54 0.52 -1.63
C GLN A 445 -8.05 0.67 -1.39
N VAL A 446 -7.47 -0.28 -0.69
CA VAL A 446 -6.02 -0.30 -0.45
C VAL A 446 -5.36 -1.15 -1.52
N GLN A 447 -4.40 -0.55 -2.22
CA GLN A 447 -3.50 -1.20 -3.16
C GLN A 447 -2.23 -1.60 -2.44
N ASN A 448 -1.78 -2.83 -2.67
CA ASN A 448 -0.53 -3.37 -2.12
C ASN A 448 0.35 -3.86 -3.28
N PRO A 449 1.18 -2.97 -3.86
CA PRO A 449 1.99 -3.31 -5.03
C PRO A 449 3.14 -4.29 -4.76
N ASP A 450 3.44 -4.59 -3.48
CA ASP A 450 4.38 -5.63 -3.04
C ASP A 450 3.72 -7.00 -3.17
N VAL A 451 3.78 -7.56 -4.38
CA VAL A 451 3.15 -8.83 -4.75
C VAL A 451 3.99 -10.03 -4.36
N THR A 452 5.31 -9.85 -4.27
CA THR A 452 6.22 -10.88 -3.76
C THR A 452 6.10 -11.04 -2.24
N GLY A 453 5.64 -10.01 -1.54
CA GLY A 453 5.46 -9.97 -0.09
C GLY A 453 6.76 -9.83 0.69
N ASP A 454 7.84 -9.42 0.03
CA ASP A 454 9.18 -9.33 0.63
C ASP A 454 9.43 -7.99 1.35
N GLY A 455 8.48 -7.05 1.22
CA GLY A 455 8.55 -5.72 1.82
C GLY A 455 9.23 -4.67 0.96
N LYS A 456 9.49 -4.96 -0.31
CA LYS A 456 10.02 -4.03 -1.30
C LYS A 456 9.05 -3.90 -2.46
N ILE A 457 9.22 -2.84 -3.23
CA ILE A 457 8.64 -2.69 -4.56
C ILE A 457 9.80 -2.64 -5.54
N ASP A 458 10.07 -3.75 -6.22
CA ASP A 458 11.19 -3.85 -7.15
C ASP A 458 10.87 -4.65 -8.42
N ALA A 459 11.90 -4.97 -9.21
CA ALA A 459 11.74 -5.67 -10.47
C ALA A 459 11.05 -7.04 -10.28
N ALA A 460 11.24 -7.70 -9.14
CA ALA A 460 10.60 -8.98 -8.87
C ALA A 460 9.07 -8.86 -8.76
N ASP A 461 8.55 -7.74 -8.25
CA ASP A 461 7.11 -7.47 -8.21
C ASP A 461 6.55 -7.24 -9.61
N LEU A 462 7.28 -6.51 -10.43
CA LEU A 462 6.90 -6.22 -11.81
C LEU A 462 6.97 -7.47 -12.70
N ASP A 463 8.01 -8.30 -12.55
CA ASP A 463 8.15 -9.58 -13.23
C ASP A 463 7.01 -10.53 -12.89
N LEU A 464 6.60 -10.57 -11.62
CA LEU A 464 5.47 -11.38 -11.19
C LEU A 464 4.18 -10.89 -11.84
N LEU A 465 3.95 -9.58 -11.89
CA LEU A 465 2.81 -8.99 -12.59
C LEU A 465 2.83 -9.33 -14.10
N PHE A 466 3.98 -9.21 -14.77
CA PHE A 466 4.09 -9.53 -16.20
C PHE A 466 3.93 -11.02 -16.49
N SER A 467 4.33 -11.90 -15.56
CA SER A 467 4.06 -13.33 -15.67
C SER A 467 2.55 -13.63 -15.68
N VAL A 468 1.75 -12.86 -14.93
CA VAL A 468 0.29 -12.95 -14.89
C VAL A 468 -0.33 -12.38 -16.17
N LEU A 469 0.20 -11.27 -16.70
CA LEU A 469 -0.24 -10.65 -17.95
C LEU A 469 0.00 -11.52 -19.19
N SER A 470 1.08 -12.31 -19.19
CA SER A 470 1.54 -13.07 -20.36
C SER A 470 0.91 -14.45 -20.54
N GLY A 471 0.17 -15.00 -19.57
CA GLY A 471 -0.46 -16.32 -19.75
C GLY A 471 -1.33 -16.82 -18.60
N SER A 472 -2.52 -17.34 -18.98
CA SER A 472 -3.58 -18.01 -18.20
C SER A 472 -3.43 -18.00 -16.67
N ALA A 473 -3.46 -16.82 -16.07
CA ALA A 473 -3.54 -16.71 -14.63
C ALA A 473 -4.77 -17.48 -14.13
N ASP A 474 -4.59 -18.36 -13.14
CA ASP A 474 -5.72 -18.87 -12.36
C ASP A 474 -6.51 -17.66 -11.83
N ASP A 475 -7.85 -17.72 -11.78
CA ASP A 475 -8.71 -16.63 -11.29
C ASP A 475 -8.24 -16.05 -9.93
N ILE A 476 -7.57 -16.86 -9.10
CA ILE A 476 -7.02 -16.46 -7.79
C ILE A 476 -5.86 -15.46 -7.89
N LEU A 477 -5.13 -15.46 -9.01
CA LEU A 477 -4.04 -14.53 -9.26
C LEU A 477 -4.54 -13.20 -9.83
N VAL A 478 -5.63 -13.20 -10.60
CA VAL A 478 -6.26 -11.98 -11.12
C VAL A 478 -6.62 -11.04 -9.97
N ASP A 479 -7.34 -11.53 -8.96
CA ASP A 479 -7.76 -10.73 -7.79
C ASP A 479 -6.60 -10.10 -6.99
N ARG A 480 -5.38 -10.65 -7.07
CA ARG A 480 -4.21 -10.14 -6.33
C ARG A 480 -3.38 -9.14 -7.10
N HIS A 481 -3.48 -9.15 -8.42
CA HIS A 481 -2.64 -8.36 -9.33
C HIS A 481 -3.46 -7.32 -10.10
N ASP A 482 -4.78 -7.39 -10.05
CA ASP A 482 -5.73 -6.34 -10.45
C ASP A 482 -5.81 -5.29 -9.31
N PHE A 483 -4.85 -4.37 -9.29
CA PHE A 483 -4.73 -3.34 -8.27
C PHE A 483 -5.77 -2.24 -8.42
N ASP A 484 -6.19 -1.90 -9.63
CA ASP A 484 -7.24 -0.90 -9.85
C ASP A 484 -8.66 -1.47 -9.66
N ARG A 485 -8.80 -2.81 -9.64
CA ARG A 485 -10.02 -3.59 -9.43
C ARG A 485 -11.05 -3.41 -10.53
N ASP A 486 -10.61 -3.20 -11.76
CA ASP A 486 -11.50 -3.17 -12.92
C ASP A 486 -11.96 -4.57 -13.38
N GLY A 487 -11.38 -5.62 -12.79
CA GLY A 487 -11.66 -7.03 -13.03
C GLY A 487 -10.69 -7.70 -14.01
N VAL A 488 -9.68 -6.99 -14.51
CA VAL A 488 -8.66 -7.52 -15.41
C VAL A 488 -7.27 -7.01 -15.05
N VAL A 489 -6.28 -7.90 -15.06
CA VAL A 489 -4.88 -7.48 -14.92
C VAL A 489 -4.42 -6.88 -16.27
N THR A 490 -4.00 -5.61 -16.28
CA THR A 490 -3.53 -4.89 -17.47
C THR A 490 -2.22 -4.13 -17.21
N LEU A 491 -1.77 -3.32 -18.18
CA LEU A 491 -0.63 -2.41 -17.98
C LEU A 491 -0.97 -1.26 -17.02
N ASP A 492 -2.25 -0.98 -16.77
CA ASP A 492 -2.66 0.04 -15.80
C ASP A 492 -2.31 -0.41 -14.37
N ASP A 493 -2.32 -1.71 -14.09
CA ASP A 493 -1.83 -2.28 -12.83
C ASP A 493 -0.32 -2.12 -12.67
N ALA A 494 0.44 -2.23 -13.77
CA ALA A 494 1.88 -2.01 -13.74
C ALA A 494 2.21 -0.56 -13.38
N ALA A 495 1.38 0.40 -13.80
CA ALA A 495 1.54 1.80 -13.42
C ALA A 495 1.44 2.01 -11.89
N VAL A 496 0.61 1.23 -11.19
CA VAL A 496 0.49 1.27 -9.71
C VAL A 496 1.78 0.78 -9.02
N ILE A 497 2.44 -0.24 -9.57
CA ILE A 497 3.75 -0.69 -9.08
C ILE A 497 4.81 0.38 -9.38
N LEU A 498 4.85 0.87 -10.62
CA LEU A 498 5.85 1.83 -11.09
C LEU A 498 5.80 3.16 -10.33
N GLU A 499 4.61 3.61 -9.91
CA GLU A 499 4.42 4.80 -9.07
C GLU A 499 5.25 4.78 -7.78
N VAL A 500 5.46 3.58 -7.21
CA VAL A 500 6.13 3.39 -5.93
C VAL A 500 7.35 2.47 -6.04
N PHE A 501 7.90 2.32 -7.25
CA PHE A 501 9.06 1.48 -7.52
C PHE A 501 10.30 1.94 -6.76
N GLY A 502 11.12 0.99 -6.33
CA GLY A 502 12.33 1.23 -5.54
C GLY A 502 12.07 1.51 -4.06
N ARG A 503 10.80 1.54 -3.61
CA ARG A 503 10.48 1.77 -2.20
C ARG A 503 10.68 0.50 -1.39
N VAL A 504 11.37 0.66 -0.25
CA VAL A 504 11.67 -0.42 0.68
C VAL A 504 11.01 -0.11 2.01
N ARG A 505 10.29 -1.08 2.59
CA ARG A 505 9.80 -0.95 3.97
C ARG A 505 11.00 -0.78 4.91
N PRO A 506 10.98 0.18 5.84
CA PRO A 506 12.01 0.30 6.86
C PRO A 506 12.09 -1.00 7.69
N THR A 507 13.06 -1.86 7.39
CA THR A 507 13.24 -3.13 8.08
C THR A 507 13.89 -2.89 9.43
N ASN A 508 13.09 -2.74 10.50
CA ASN A 508 13.45 -2.91 11.92
C ASN A 508 14.84 -2.47 12.45
N ALA A 509 15.56 -1.57 11.77
CA ALA A 509 16.78 -1.01 12.31
C ALA A 509 16.36 -0.09 13.46
N THR A 510 16.70 -0.52 14.67
CA THR A 510 16.77 0.32 15.88
C THR A 510 17.07 1.77 15.51
N PHE A 511 16.18 2.70 15.85
CA PHE A 511 16.54 4.12 15.92
C PHE A 511 17.87 4.21 16.72
N PRO A 512 18.97 4.73 16.15
CA PRO A 512 19.01 5.78 15.13
C PRO A 512 19.74 5.38 13.84
N ILE A 513 19.35 5.97 12.71
CA ILE A 513 20.32 6.30 11.67
C ILE A 513 20.26 7.81 11.49
N PRO A 514 21.27 8.56 11.97
CA PRO A 514 21.60 9.83 11.36
C PRO A 514 22.08 9.49 9.94
N ILE A 515 21.31 9.87 8.92
CA ILE A 515 21.80 9.85 7.52
C ILE A 515 22.80 11.00 7.41
N GLY A 516 24.01 10.73 7.90
CA GLY A 516 25.15 11.60 7.81
C GLY A 516 26.13 11.09 6.76
N THR A 517 25.68 10.80 5.53
CA THR A 517 26.55 10.75 4.33
C THR A 517 25.76 10.75 3.01
N LEU A 518 24.90 11.75 2.81
CA LEU A 518 24.50 12.21 1.46
C LEU A 518 24.74 13.72 1.35
N LYS A 519 25.90 14.18 1.84
CA LYS A 519 26.41 15.52 1.54
C LYS A 519 27.26 15.39 0.29
N GLY A 520 26.66 15.65 -0.87
CA GLY A 520 27.40 15.67 -2.13
C GLY A 520 26.60 15.94 -3.42
N LEU A 521 25.28 16.05 -3.40
CA LEU A 521 24.49 16.14 -4.63
C LEU A 521 23.55 17.34 -4.68
N GLU A 522 24.02 18.52 -4.26
CA GLU A 522 23.42 19.79 -4.72
C GLU A 522 24.51 20.86 -4.80
N ALA A 523 25.29 20.81 -5.89
CA ALA A 523 25.98 21.99 -6.40
C ALA A 523 26.07 21.89 -7.93
N ASP A 524 25.49 22.91 -8.58
CA ASP A 524 25.77 23.36 -9.94
C ASP A 524 25.02 22.70 -11.11
N GLY A 525 23.71 22.93 -11.19
CA GLY A 525 23.10 23.53 -12.39
C GLY A 525 23.22 22.78 -13.73
N CYS A 526 23.08 21.45 -13.75
CA CYS A 526 22.83 20.69 -14.99
C CYS A 526 21.41 20.13 -15.00
N GLU A 527 20.51 20.78 -15.74
CA GLU A 527 19.24 20.17 -16.17
C GLU A 527 19.53 19.17 -17.30
N LEU A 528 19.89 17.94 -16.95
CA LEU A 528 19.78 16.79 -17.85
C LEU A 528 18.69 15.89 -17.27
N TYR A 529 17.68 15.60 -18.10
CA TYR A 529 16.54 14.78 -17.74
C TYR A 529 16.98 13.39 -17.27
N SER A 530 16.57 13.02 -16.05
CA SER A 530 16.14 11.69 -15.59
C SER A 530 16.40 10.53 -16.58
N LEU A 531 17.61 9.95 -16.52
CA LEU A 531 17.94 8.64 -17.09
C LEU A 531 17.93 7.52 -16.04
N GLN A 532 17.56 7.82 -14.79
CA GLN A 532 17.46 6.82 -13.73
C GLN A 532 16.15 6.02 -13.87
N SER A 533 16.21 4.82 -14.46
CA SER A 533 15.49 3.61 -13.97
C SER A 533 15.37 2.46 -14.98
N LEU A 534 16.04 2.48 -16.14
CA LEU A 534 16.13 1.26 -16.95
C LEU A 534 17.31 0.39 -16.47
N PRO A 535 17.14 -0.94 -16.38
CA PRO A 535 18.23 -1.83 -16.02
C PRO A 535 19.37 -1.66 -17.03
N LEU A 536 20.58 -1.37 -16.54
CA LEU A 536 21.83 -1.40 -17.30
C LEU A 536 21.98 -2.79 -17.91
N LEU A 537 21.58 -2.95 -19.17
CA LEU A 537 21.68 -4.22 -19.90
C LEU A 537 22.88 -4.27 -20.86
N ALA A 538 23.69 -3.21 -20.96
CA ALA A 538 25.03 -3.27 -21.54
C ALA A 538 25.93 -2.20 -20.89
N GLU A 539 27.15 -2.57 -20.46
CA GLU A 539 28.15 -1.62 -19.96
C GLU A 539 28.55 -0.65 -21.09
N GLY A 540 27.89 0.51 -21.19
CA GLY A 540 28.15 1.53 -22.21
C GLY A 540 26.92 2.22 -22.79
N ASP A 541 25.73 1.63 -22.67
CA ASP A 541 24.46 2.23 -23.14
C ASP A 541 23.90 3.16 -22.06
N VAL A 542 24.29 4.43 -22.11
CA VAL A 542 23.90 5.43 -21.11
C VAL A 542 22.60 6.13 -21.46
N ASN A 543 22.02 5.83 -22.62
CA ASN A 543 20.79 6.47 -23.12
C ASN A 543 19.57 5.51 -23.09
N GLY A 544 19.82 4.21 -22.93
CA GLY A 544 18.82 3.17 -22.74
C GLY A 544 18.09 2.76 -24.02
N ASP A 545 18.69 3.00 -25.20
CA ASP A 545 18.12 2.59 -26.49
C ASP A 545 18.64 1.23 -27.00
N LEU A 546 19.40 0.53 -26.16
CA LEU A 546 19.95 -0.80 -26.39
C LEU A 546 21.01 -0.84 -27.49
N VAL A 547 21.61 0.30 -27.84
CA VAL A 547 22.68 0.39 -28.83
C VAL A 547 23.77 1.32 -28.30
N ILE A 548 24.97 0.78 -28.05
CA ILE A 548 26.13 1.61 -27.70
C ILE A 548 26.63 2.32 -28.96
N ASP A 549 26.30 3.60 -29.13
CA ASP A 549 26.71 4.36 -30.31
C ASP A 549 27.30 5.75 -29.99
N ALA A 550 27.42 6.59 -31.02
CA ALA A 550 27.98 7.94 -30.88
C ALA A 550 27.12 8.86 -29.98
N ALA A 551 25.85 8.53 -29.75
CA ALA A 551 24.96 9.23 -28.83
C ALA A 551 25.35 8.96 -27.37
N ASP A 552 25.70 7.72 -27.01
CA ASP A 552 26.17 7.37 -25.66
C ASP A 552 27.49 8.04 -25.33
N VAL A 553 28.44 8.00 -26.28
CA VAL A 553 29.71 8.70 -26.16
C VAL A 553 29.51 10.21 -25.99
N ALA A 554 28.53 10.80 -26.69
CA ALA A 554 28.21 12.22 -26.55
C ALA A 554 27.62 12.55 -25.17
N LEU A 555 26.78 11.67 -24.62
CA LEU A 555 26.22 11.81 -23.27
C LEU A 555 27.30 11.65 -22.19
N LEU A 556 28.19 10.67 -22.32
CA LEU A 556 29.33 10.48 -21.42
C LEU A 556 30.31 11.65 -21.46
N GLN A 557 30.61 12.20 -22.65
CA GLN A 557 31.42 13.41 -22.79
C GLN A 557 30.78 14.63 -22.13
N GLN A 558 29.45 14.75 -22.20
CA GLN A 558 28.71 15.80 -21.54
C GLN A 558 28.71 15.61 -20.02
N ALA A 559 28.60 14.37 -19.55
CA ALA A 559 28.59 14.02 -18.14
C ALA A 559 29.97 14.14 -17.47
N MET A 560 31.06 13.87 -18.20
CA MET A 560 32.43 14.17 -17.77
C MET A 560 32.63 15.65 -17.44
N ALA A 561 31.96 16.54 -18.17
CA ALA A 561 32.05 17.97 -17.92
C ALA A 561 31.36 18.40 -16.61
N CYS A 562 30.35 17.64 -16.14
CA CYS A 562 29.64 17.87 -14.87
C CYS A 562 30.09 16.98 -13.72
N GLN A 563 30.98 15.99 -13.95
CA GLN A 563 31.38 14.96 -12.98
C GLN A 563 30.18 14.21 -12.37
N CYS A 564 29.19 13.91 -13.20
CA CYS A 564 27.93 13.30 -12.77
C CYS A 564 28.07 11.78 -12.57
N LEU A 565 28.50 11.31 -11.38
CA LEU A 565 28.83 9.90 -11.04
C LEU A 565 27.85 8.79 -11.47
N GLU A 566 26.64 9.15 -11.91
CA GLU A 566 25.60 8.25 -12.40
C GLU A 566 25.95 7.58 -13.74
N VAL A 567 26.99 8.05 -14.44
CA VAL A 567 27.48 7.45 -15.70
C VAL A 567 28.92 6.93 -15.61
N ASP A 568 29.39 6.63 -14.40
CA ASP A 568 30.63 5.89 -14.18
C ASP A 568 30.41 4.42 -14.58
N VAL A 569 30.73 4.11 -15.84
CA VAL A 569 30.40 2.81 -16.46
C VAL A 569 31.27 1.68 -15.93
N ASN A 570 32.45 2.00 -15.38
CA ASN A 570 33.35 1.00 -14.79
C ASN A 570 33.26 0.90 -13.26
N GLY A 571 32.56 1.83 -12.61
CA GLY A 571 32.26 1.83 -11.19
C GLY A 571 33.48 2.13 -10.29
N ASP A 572 34.53 2.76 -10.80
CA ASP A 572 35.74 3.08 -10.03
C ASP A 572 35.63 4.37 -9.19
N GLY A 573 34.50 5.07 -9.31
CA GLY A 573 34.15 6.28 -8.59
C GLY A 573 34.65 7.57 -9.25
N VAL A 574 35.15 7.53 -10.49
CA VAL A 574 35.50 8.71 -11.27
C VAL A 574 35.05 8.59 -12.71
N ILE A 575 34.42 9.62 -13.25
CA ILE A 575 34.14 9.66 -14.69
C ILE A 575 35.33 10.25 -15.41
N ASP A 576 36.03 9.42 -16.17
CA ASP A 576 37.20 9.81 -16.92
C ASP A 576 37.23 9.23 -18.35
N GLN A 577 38.38 9.29 -19.00
CA GLN A 577 38.54 8.82 -20.36
C GLN A 577 38.31 7.30 -20.48
N ILE A 578 38.46 6.54 -19.39
CA ILE A 578 38.21 5.10 -19.34
C ILE A 578 36.73 4.82 -19.58
N ASP A 579 35.81 5.62 -19.03
CA ASP A 579 34.36 5.49 -19.25
C ASP A 579 33.97 5.77 -20.70
N ILE A 580 34.55 6.81 -21.30
CA ILE A 580 34.40 7.06 -22.74
C ILE A 580 35.01 5.92 -23.55
N ASP A 581 36.19 5.43 -23.16
CA ASP A 581 36.87 4.37 -23.88
C ASP A 581 36.07 3.07 -23.81
N ILE A 582 35.32 2.80 -22.73
CA ILE A 582 34.39 1.66 -22.59
C ILE A 582 33.21 1.82 -23.54
N ALA A 583 32.54 2.97 -23.54
CA ALA A 583 31.43 3.25 -24.45
C ALA A 583 31.85 3.46 -25.91
N SER A 584 33.14 3.67 -26.19
CA SER A 584 33.66 3.92 -27.55
C SER A 584 34.50 2.80 -28.13
N ASN A 585 34.95 1.81 -27.34
CA ASN A 585 35.70 0.64 -27.82
C ASN A 585 34.93 -0.67 -27.83
N THR A 586 33.63 -0.68 -27.59
CA THR A 586 32.89 -1.94 -27.58
C THR A 586 31.85 -1.94 -28.70
N GLY A 587 32.21 -2.59 -29.82
CA GLY A 587 31.24 -3.56 -30.31
C GLY A 587 31.01 -4.51 -29.14
N ASP A 588 29.76 -4.87 -28.88
CA ASP A 588 29.42 -5.82 -27.84
C ASP A 588 30.44 -6.99 -27.89
N PRO A 589 31.10 -7.38 -26.79
CA PRO A 589 32.01 -8.53 -26.82
C PRO A 589 31.35 -9.79 -27.42
N LEU A 590 30.00 -9.83 -27.42
CA LEU A 590 29.16 -10.86 -28.02
C LEU A 590 28.86 -10.64 -29.52
N ASP A 591 29.06 -9.43 -30.05
CA ASP A 591 29.08 -9.10 -31.48
C ASP A 591 30.45 -9.48 -32.06
N VAL A 592 30.65 -10.80 -32.19
CA VAL A 592 31.93 -11.36 -32.64
C VAL A 592 32.17 -11.16 -34.14
N ASP A 593 31.12 -10.81 -34.91
CA ASP A 593 31.24 -10.51 -36.33
C ASP A 593 31.47 -9.00 -36.62
N GLY A 594 31.23 -8.15 -35.62
CA GLY A 594 31.56 -6.74 -35.59
C GLY A 594 30.61 -5.88 -36.42
N ASP A 595 29.37 -6.33 -36.64
CA ASP A 595 28.35 -5.62 -37.39
C ASP A 595 27.53 -4.61 -36.55
N GLY A 596 27.75 -4.61 -35.23
CA GLY A 596 27.15 -3.72 -34.25
C GLY A 596 25.89 -4.26 -33.59
N VAL A 597 25.49 -5.52 -33.85
CA VAL A 597 24.32 -6.16 -33.20
C VAL A 597 24.60 -7.62 -32.85
N VAL A 598 24.28 -8.02 -31.61
CA VAL A 598 24.36 -9.44 -31.21
C VAL A 598 23.20 -10.22 -31.82
N THR A 599 23.51 -11.14 -32.74
CA THR A 599 22.52 -11.95 -33.46
C THR A 599 22.90 -13.43 -33.49
N CYS A 600 22.03 -14.25 -34.11
CA CYS A 600 22.39 -15.64 -34.38
C CYS A 600 23.57 -15.79 -35.37
N MET A 601 23.98 -14.71 -36.06
CA MET A 601 25.16 -14.74 -36.93
C MET A 601 26.45 -14.80 -36.12
N ASP A 602 26.50 -14.12 -34.97
CA ASP A 602 27.59 -14.20 -33.99
C ASP A 602 27.76 -15.62 -33.45
N MET A 603 26.65 -16.31 -33.18
CA MET A 603 26.67 -17.72 -32.75
C MET A 603 27.26 -18.62 -33.84
N TYR A 604 26.94 -18.34 -35.10
CA TYR A 604 27.47 -19.07 -36.24
C TYR A 604 28.97 -18.84 -36.41
N GLU A 605 29.46 -17.62 -36.14
CA GLU A 605 30.89 -17.30 -36.18
C GLU A 605 31.67 -18.00 -35.05
N ILE A 606 31.16 -18.05 -33.81
CA ILE A 606 31.79 -18.84 -32.72
C ILE A 606 31.84 -20.33 -33.10
N PHE A 607 30.73 -20.87 -33.63
CA PHE A 607 30.65 -22.28 -33.98
C PHE A 607 31.64 -22.68 -35.10
N ASN A 608 31.88 -21.80 -36.07
CA ASN A 608 32.81 -22.07 -37.17
C ASN A 608 34.28 -21.82 -36.85
N ASN A 609 34.57 -21.06 -35.78
CA ASN A 609 35.93 -20.70 -35.40
C ASN A 609 36.41 -21.45 -34.13
N GLN A 610 35.90 -22.66 -33.90
CA GLN A 610 36.31 -23.50 -32.77
C GLN A 610 37.82 -23.77 -32.74
N CYS A 611 38.40 -23.62 -31.55
CA CYS A 611 39.82 -23.75 -31.31
C CYS A 611 40.08 -24.32 -29.92
N PHE A 612 40.74 -25.48 -29.85
CA PHE A 612 40.90 -26.19 -28.58
C PHE A 612 42.21 -25.87 -27.83
N SER A 613 43.05 -24.93 -28.32
CA SER A 613 44.23 -24.46 -27.59
C SER A 613 44.89 -23.22 -28.23
N ASN A 614 45.41 -22.30 -27.41
CA ASN A 614 46.17 -21.09 -27.80
C ASN A 614 45.37 -20.03 -28.57
N CYS A 615 44.08 -19.91 -28.29
CA CYS A 615 43.18 -18.94 -28.90
C CYS A 615 42.85 -17.73 -28.03
N GLY A 616 43.65 -17.44 -27.00
CA GLY A 616 43.43 -16.31 -26.09
C GLY A 616 43.55 -14.90 -26.69
N ASN A 617 43.68 -14.76 -28.02
CA ASN A 617 43.54 -13.48 -28.74
C ASN A 617 42.46 -13.57 -29.84
N SER A 618 41.67 -14.64 -29.85
CA SER A 618 40.56 -14.84 -30.78
C SER A 618 39.39 -13.99 -30.32
N PRO A 619 38.73 -13.22 -31.20
CA PRO A 619 37.50 -12.51 -30.83
C PRO A 619 36.37 -13.47 -30.44
N TYR A 620 36.50 -14.76 -30.73
CA TYR A 620 35.52 -15.80 -30.42
C TYR A 620 35.74 -16.50 -29.05
N ASP A 621 36.83 -16.19 -28.33
CA ASP A 621 37.14 -16.75 -27.00
C ASP A 621 36.53 -15.85 -25.91
N LEU A 622 35.19 -15.90 -25.81
CA LEU A 622 34.40 -15.06 -24.92
C LEU A 622 34.67 -15.33 -23.44
N THR A 623 35.11 -16.53 -23.10
CA THR A 623 35.47 -16.92 -21.73
C THR A 623 36.90 -16.51 -21.35
N GLY A 624 37.75 -16.17 -22.32
CA GLY A 624 39.15 -15.84 -22.13
C GLY A 624 40.00 -17.03 -21.65
N ASP A 625 39.53 -18.27 -21.85
CA ASP A 625 40.17 -19.48 -21.33
C ASP A 625 41.28 -20.02 -22.26
N GLY A 626 41.47 -19.38 -23.41
CA GLY A 626 42.44 -19.75 -24.43
C GLY A 626 41.89 -20.75 -25.45
N GLN A 627 40.58 -21.01 -25.45
CA GLN A 627 39.86 -21.90 -26.36
C GLN A 627 38.60 -21.21 -26.88
N VAL A 628 38.16 -21.60 -28.07
CA VAL A 628 36.83 -21.27 -28.61
C VAL A 628 36.06 -22.58 -28.64
N ASN A 629 35.19 -22.77 -27.66
CA ASN A 629 34.51 -24.02 -27.39
C ASN A 629 33.02 -23.79 -27.02
N PHE A 630 32.38 -24.81 -26.46
CA PHE A 630 30.95 -24.74 -26.14
C PHE A 630 30.64 -23.76 -25.00
N PHE A 631 31.61 -23.43 -24.13
CA PHE A 631 31.40 -22.45 -23.07
C PHE A 631 31.30 -21.02 -23.60
N ASP A 632 32.03 -20.69 -24.66
CA ASP A 632 31.88 -19.39 -25.35
C ASP A 632 30.52 -19.30 -26.04
N PHE A 633 30.06 -20.40 -26.64
CA PHE A 633 28.73 -20.50 -27.25
C PHE A 633 27.59 -20.36 -26.22
N ASP A 634 27.72 -20.99 -25.05
CA ASP A 634 26.72 -20.91 -23.97
C ASP A 634 26.57 -19.47 -23.44
N LEU A 635 27.67 -18.72 -23.34
CA LEU A 635 27.67 -17.31 -22.94
C LEU A 635 26.83 -16.45 -23.90
N LEU A 636 27.05 -16.61 -25.20
CA LEU A 636 26.31 -15.89 -26.24
C LEU A 636 24.84 -16.33 -26.32
N ALA A 637 24.57 -17.64 -26.18
CA ALA A 637 23.21 -18.17 -26.21
C ALA A 637 22.39 -17.70 -25.01
N GLN A 638 23.03 -17.52 -23.85
CA GLN A 638 22.37 -17.00 -22.65
C GLN A 638 22.00 -15.52 -22.80
N ASP A 639 22.90 -14.72 -23.37
CA ASP A 639 22.62 -13.31 -23.67
C ASP A 639 21.46 -13.14 -24.68
N LEU A 640 21.44 -13.92 -25.76
CA LEU A 640 20.35 -13.89 -26.75
C LEU A 640 18.98 -14.30 -26.15
N VAL A 641 18.97 -15.14 -25.11
CA VAL A 641 17.75 -15.47 -24.37
C VAL A 641 17.28 -14.28 -23.54
N ASP A 642 18.23 -13.61 -22.90
CA ASP A 642 17.95 -12.48 -22.01
C ASP A 642 17.54 -11.21 -22.79
N THR A 643 18.10 -10.97 -23.99
CA THR A 643 17.78 -9.80 -24.84
C THR A 643 16.54 -9.97 -25.71
N SER A 644 16.22 -11.17 -26.21
CA SER A 644 15.13 -11.32 -27.20
C SER A 644 13.76 -11.67 -26.61
N GLY A 645 13.70 -12.14 -25.35
CA GLY A 645 12.45 -12.62 -24.72
C GLY A 645 11.72 -13.74 -25.51
N ILE A 646 12.33 -14.24 -26.59
CA ILE A 646 11.77 -15.21 -27.53
C ILE A 646 12.90 -16.16 -27.93
N MET A 647 13.10 -17.20 -27.14
CA MET A 647 13.56 -18.48 -27.67
C MET A 647 12.35 -19.40 -27.85
N THR A 648 11.65 -19.28 -28.98
CA THR A 648 11.10 -20.52 -29.56
C THR A 648 12.29 -21.38 -29.91
N LEU A 649 12.51 -22.44 -29.13
CA LEU A 649 13.45 -23.53 -29.37
C LEU A 649 13.70 -23.73 -30.87
N PHE A 650 14.97 -23.71 -31.24
CA PHE A 650 15.56 -24.12 -32.52
C PHE A 650 14.61 -24.88 -33.45
N ASP A 651 14.44 -24.39 -34.67
CA ASP A 651 13.97 -25.22 -35.77
C ASP A 651 15.07 -26.27 -36.07
N LEU A 652 15.03 -27.40 -35.34
CA LEU A 652 15.93 -28.55 -35.48
C LEU A 652 15.66 -29.35 -36.77
N ASP A 653 14.92 -28.77 -37.69
CA ASP A 653 14.57 -29.27 -39.01
C ASP A 653 15.54 -28.69 -40.05
N PHE A 654 16.81 -29.12 -39.98
CA PHE A 654 17.88 -28.60 -40.83
C PHE A 654 17.64 -28.82 -42.34
N ASP A 655 16.75 -29.76 -42.71
CA ASP A 655 16.32 -29.94 -44.10
C ASP A 655 14.96 -29.27 -44.44
N ASN A 656 14.35 -28.60 -43.45
CA ASN A 656 13.13 -27.78 -43.58
C ASN A 656 11.91 -28.57 -44.09
N ASN A 657 11.78 -29.83 -43.69
CA ASN A 657 10.71 -30.75 -44.11
C ASN A 657 9.50 -30.82 -43.15
N GLY A 658 9.56 -30.11 -42.04
CA GLY A 658 8.57 -30.01 -40.96
C GLY A 658 8.69 -31.10 -39.89
N THR A 659 9.74 -31.93 -39.88
CA THR A 659 9.90 -33.03 -38.93
C THR A 659 11.37 -33.29 -38.55
N ILE A 660 11.70 -33.09 -37.28
CA ILE A 660 13.00 -33.43 -36.70
C ILE A 660 13.21 -34.95 -36.76
N ASN A 661 14.17 -35.41 -37.55
CA ASN A 661 14.47 -36.83 -37.72
C ASN A 661 15.99 -37.09 -37.87
N CYS A 662 16.36 -38.34 -38.12
CA CYS A 662 17.76 -38.74 -38.21
C CYS A 662 18.53 -38.16 -39.40
N ILE A 663 17.84 -37.57 -40.38
CA ILE A 663 18.44 -36.80 -41.49
C ILE A 663 18.98 -35.47 -40.97
N ASP A 664 18.25 -34.78 -40.10
CA ASP A 664 18.68 -33.52 -39.50
C ASP A 664 19.93 -33.70 -38.64
N VAL A 665 19.99 -34.81 -37.88
CA VAL A 665 21.18 -35.21 -37.11
C VAL A 665 22.35 -35.63 -38.04
N GLY A 666 22.04 -36.20 -39.21
CA GLY A 666 23.02 -36.57 -40.22
C GLY A 666 23.69 -35.37 -40.90
N LEU A 667 22.95 -34.28 -41.11
CA LEU A 667 23.45 -33.04 -41.70
C LEU A 667 24.45 -32.32 -40.78
N VAL A 668 24.24 -32.39 -39.46
CA VAL A 668 25.22 -31.92 -38.47
C VAL A 668 26.51 -32.76 -38.53
N ARG A 669 26.39 -34.07 -38.72
CA ARG A 669 27.54 -35.01 -38.72
C ARG A 669 28.40 -34.94 -39.98
N ASP A 670 27.81 -34.72 -41.15
CA ASP A 670 28.56 -34.67 -42.42
C ASP A 670 29.41 -33.38 -42.56
N HIS A 671 29.11 -32.33 -41.78
CA HIS A 671 29.95 -31.13 -41.69
C HIS A 671 31.29 -31.37 -40.95
N PHE A 672 31.39 -32.40 -40.12
CA PHE A 672 32.59 -32.70 -39.33
C PHE A 672 33.64 -33.57 -40.04
N CYS A 673 33.39 -34.04 -41.27
CA CYS A 673 34.29 -34.99 -41.94
C CYS A 673 35.08 -34.45 -43.15
N ASP A 674 34.88 -33.20 -43.59
CA ASP A 674 35.48 -32.72 -44.87
C ASP A 674 36.65 -31.73 -44.74
N ASN A 675 37.31 -31.66 -43.58
CA ASN A 675 38.54 -30.87 -43.42
C ASN A 675 39.78 -31.72 -43.14
N GLN A 676 40.20 -32.52 -44.13
CA GLN A 676 41.62 -32.85 -44.31
C GLN A 676 42.07 -32.78 -45.79
N ALA A 677 42.78 -31.68 -46.07
CA ALA A 677 43.93 -31.56 -46.96
C ALA A 677 43.81 -32.03 -48.43
N THR A 678 43.61 -31.05 -49.31
CA THR A 678 44.04 -31.10 -50.71
C THR A 678 45.57 -31.18 -50.81
N GLY A 679 46.12 -32.31 -51.25
CA GLY A 679 47.54 -32.44 -51.56
C GLY A 679 47.95 -33.77 -52.23
N GLY A 680 47.92 -33.82 -53.57
CA GLY A 680 48.95 -34.52 -54.35
C GLY A 680 48.84 -36.02 -54.63
N ALA A 681 48.29 -36.33 -55.80
CA ALA A 681 48.79 -37.28 -56.81
C ALA A 681 49.03 -38.80 -56.52
N THR A 682 48.27 -39.57 -57.33
CA THR A 682 48.61 -40.80 -58.07
C THR A 682 48.58 -42.20 -57.40
N GLN A 683 47.55 -42.93 -57.84
CA GLN A 683 47.52 -44.35 -58.26
C GLN A 683 47.88 -45.46 -57.27
N GLY A 684 46.82 -46.16 -56.85
CA GLY A 684 46.66 -47.59 -57.11
C GLY A 684 47.00 -48.55 -55.97
N GLY A 685 46.01 -49.33 -55.54
CA GLY A 685 46.26 -50.60 -54.86
C GLY A 685 45.43 -50.83 -53.61
N ILE A 686 44.34 -51.59 -53.79
CA ILE A 686 43.54 -52.23 -52.75
C ILE A 686 44.43 -53.11 -51.86
N MET A 687 44.41 -52.93 -50.53
CA MET A 687 44.29 -54.01 -49.54
C MET A 687 44.13 -53.49 -48.09
N GLN A 688 42.94 -53.79 -47.54
CA GLN A 688 42.61 -54.27 -46.19
C GLN A 688 43.43 -53.81 -44.97
N GLY A 689 42.72 -53.18 -44.03
CA GLY A 689 43.02 -53.17 -42.60
C GLY A 689 41.71 -53.06 -41.81
N SER A 690 41.25 -54.18 -41.27
CA SER A 690 40.08 -54.32 -40.41
C SER A 690 40.43 -54.15 -38.93
N CYS A 691 39.62 -53.40 -38.19
CA CYS A 691 39.34 -53.52 -36.75
C CYS A 691 37.86 -53.10 -36.62
N TYR A 692 36.83 -53.88 -36.26
CA TYR A 692 36.63 -54.89 -35.21
C TYR A 692 37.14 -54.42 -33.84
N ASP A 693 36.25 -53.74 -33.11
CA ASP A 693 36.19 -53.76 -31.65
C ASP A 693 34.70 -53.83 -31.24
N PRO A 694 34.26 -54.88 -30.51
CA PRO A 694 32.86 -55.07 -30.10
C PRO A 694 32.65 -54.60 -28.66
N GLN A 695 32.13 -53.39 -28.49
CA GLN A 695 31.45 -52.98 -27.26
C GLN A 695 30.22 -52.18 -27.67
N TYR A 696 29.08 -52.43 -27.03
CA TYR A 696 27.72 -51.96 -27.34
C TYR A 696 26.86 -52.89 -28.21
N ASP A 697 26.74 -54.14 -27.74
CA ASP A 697 25.49 -54.89 -27.77
C ASP A 697 25.15 -55.21 -26.30
N ILE A 698 24.17 -54.50 -25.73
CA ILE A 698 23.89 -54.53 -24.28
C ILE A 698 23.11 -55.79 -23.87
N ASN A 699 22.43 -56.49 -24.80
CA ASN A 699 21.76 -57.75 -24.51
C ASN A 699 22.50 -59.00 -25.08
N ASN A 700 23.51 -58.77 -25.93
CA ASN A 700 24.44 -59.77 -26.47
C ASN A 700 23.73 -60.86 -27.30
N ASP A 701 22.76 -60.48 -28.11
CA ASP A 701 22.06 -61.38 -29.05
C ASP A 701 22.56 -61.29 -30.49
N GLY A 702 23.43 -60.32 -30.82
CA GLY A 702 24.08 -60.19 -32.10
C GLY A 702 23.25 -59.49 -33.19
N VAL A 703 22.18 -58.76 -32.84
CA VAL A 703 21.39 -57.93 -33.76
C VAL A 703 21.21 -56.52 -33.17
N VAL A 704 21.49 -55.47 -33.95
CA VAL A 704 21.17 -54.08 -33.56
C VAL A 704 19.76 -53.75 -34.02
N ASP A 705 18.79 -53.75 -33.10
CA ASP A 705 17.39 -53.38 -33.37
C ASP A 705 17.09 -51.91 -32.98
N CYS A 706 16.39 -51.18 -33.85
CA CYS A 706 16.13 -49.74 -33.74
C CYS A 706 14.76 -49.39 -33.10
N THR A 707 14.32 -50.05 -32.03
CA THR A 707 12.98 -49.81 -31.47
C THR A 707 12.88 -49.57 -29.96
N ASP A 708 13.97 -49.28 -29.26
CA ASP A 708 13.88 -48.99 -27.82
C ASP A 708 13.97 -47.47 -27.54
N GLU A 709 12.95 -47.00 -26.82
CA GLU A 709 12.63 -45.63 -26.41
C GLU A 709 13.79 -44.91 -25.70
N TRP A 710 14.14 -43.71 -26.17
CA TRP A 710 15.07 -42.81 -25.47
C TRP A 710 14.30 -41.83 -24.60
N HIS A 711 14.29 -42.10 -23.30
CA HIS A 711 14.11 -41.10 -22.26
C HIS A 711 15.38 -40.23 -22.18
N VAL A 712 15.23 -38.93 -22.43
CA VAL A 712 16.24 -37.92 -22.14
C VAL A 712 15.98 -37.40 -20.72
N GLU A 713 16.80 -37.82 -19.77
CA GLU A 713 17.05 -37.11 -18.52
C GLU A 713 18.56 -36.86 -18.43
N TRP A 714 18.95 -35.87 -17.60
CA TRP A 714 20.27 -35.27 -17.35
C TRP A 714 20.44 -33.86 -17.92
N ILE A 715 19.89 -32.87 -17.21
CA ILE A 715 20.56 -31.66 -16.67
C ILE A 715 19.70 -31.16 -15.49
N LEU A 716 20.17 -31.38 -14.26
CA LEU A 716 19.94 -30.53 -13.07
C LEU A 716 20.56 -31.23 -11.85
N MET A 717 21.65 -30.68 -11.34
CA MET A 717 21.80 -30.29 -9.93
C MET A 717 23.26 -29.94 -9.62
N THR A 718 23.50 -28.69 -9.21
CA THR A 718 24.25 -28.46 -7.98
C THR A 718 23.64 -27.27 -7.24
N LEU A 719 23.05 -27.53 -6.07
CA LEU A 719 23.41 -26.93 -4.78
C LEU A 719 22.57 -27.62 -3.69
N GLY A 720 23.25 -28.21 -2.68
CA GLY A 720 22.62 -28.52 -1.39
C GLY A 720 22.77 -29.93 -0.80
N GLY A 721 24.01 -30.35 -0.49
CA GLY A 721 24.42 -31.11 0.70
C GLY A 721 23.54 -32.22 1.34
N GLN A 722 23.96 -33.48 1.13
CA GLN A 722 24.09 -34.67 2.04
C GLN A 722 23.30 -34.81 3.38
N PRO A 723 23.16 -36.04 3.93
CA PRO A 723 23.01 -37.37 3.29
C PRO A 723 21.88 -38.23 3.92
N CYS A 724 21.40 -39.20 3.15
CA CYS A 724 20.65 -40.35 3.67
C CYS A 724 21.64 -41.43 4.14
N THR A 725 21.34 -42.08 5.27
CA THR A 725 21.80 -43.45 5.54
C THR A 725 20.59 -44.33 5.74
N ASP A 726 20.35 -45.21 4.78
CA ASP A 726 19.52 -46.40 4.93
C ASP A 726 20.13 -47.35 5.97
N GLU A 727 19.28 -48.04 6.72
CA GLU A 727 19.18 -49.50 6.70
C GLU A 727 18.09 -49.97 7.68
N GLY A 728 17.31 -50.96 7.25
CA GLY A 728 16.12 -51.41 7.94
C GLY A 728 16.25 -52.72 8.71
N LEU A 729 15.08 -53.35 8.83
CA LEU A 729 14.77 -54.66 9.38
C LEU A 729 14.63 -54.74 10.90
N GLY A 730 13.38 -54.99 11.31
CA GLY A 730 12.95 -55.07 12.69
C GLY A 730 13.34 -56.34 13.43
N CYS A 731 13.20 -56.29 14.75
CA CYS A 731 12.55 -57.31 15.58
C CYS A 731 12.51 -56.83 17.04
N GLY A 732 11.37 -57.04 17.71
CA GLY A 732 11.38 -57.56 19.08
C GLY A 732 11.24 -56.58 20.25
N GLN A 733 10.02 -56.59 20.81
CA GLN A 733 9.67 -56.61 22.24
C GLN A 733 10.16 -55.49 23.20
N CYS A 734 9.15 -54.89 23.86
CA CYS A 734 9.12 -54.05 25.07
C CYS A 734 10.04 -54.53 26.23
N PRO A 735 10.35 -53.68 27.25
CA PRO A 735 9.39 -52.88 28.02
C PRO A 735 9.16 -51.46 27.52
#